data_AF-A0A9X0FJW3-F1
#
_entry.id   AF-A0A9X0FJW3-F1
#
_cell.length_a   1.000
_cell.length_b   1.000
_cell.length_c   1.000
_cell.angle_alpha   90.00
_cell.angle_beta   90.00
_cell.angle_gamma   90.00
#
_symmetry.space_group_name_H-M   'P 1'
#
loop_
_entity.id
_entity.type
_entity.pdbx_description
1 polymer ?
#
loop_
_entity_poly.entity_id
_entity_poly.type
_entity_poly.pdbx_seq_one_letter_code
_entity_poly.pdbx_strand_id
1 'polypeptide(L)'
;MTFEFRTVSLPHDTQLLHSWIATEHAAFWGMRHATAAQVESAYAQLLDTPRYQVLLGLEHQDPRFLVELYDPLESPLAGAYRHIPGDLGLHFLAPAATAPEAGFTYRALAAAVQQGFDDPRVQRIIVEPDLRNKSIHALNARVGFRPVGPVRLTEADGGTKHALLSIITRAEFEQATGAVLTGTVLSPERWERANRHVLAKALGEFSHERLLEPAEHGEQWYSLHKDGHRYRFTAGRYRMNHWLVQPSSIIHERFADGSWQPAGVDVLDFVTLYRQELTLSEAQLPTYLEELSSTLSSHCYKQLQASHSSAQLAQFAGTAAQSFQRIEAAMIEGHPCFVANNGRMGLGRADYLRYAPETGTALPLGWVAAHRSRAHFSSIDTLDYDGLLADELDPGERARLEGVLERALRDTGDTGDTAADYILMPVHPWQWENRLSITFANDIAARKLIWLGASADHYQPQQSIRTFFNVDAPQRHYVKTAMSILNMGFMRGLSAEYMKATPAINQWLGELFEKDAVLSTQPVALLREVAAVGYRNPQFEAATDASAAQRKMLAALWRESPIGALADGERLATMASLLHVDDQGRSFAAALIRSSGLDPEQWLAAYLDAYLVPLVHCLAAYDLVFMPHGENVILVLKDGAVQRVLLKDLGEEIAVLSDRVELPEEIRRVRTGGDPVLSIFTDVFDSFFRFLAPLLDAEEVLGEDDFWPIVCQRLLGYRSAYPLFAEDFDRLGLFVQAFPLSCLNRLQLRNNQQMLNLADQSGGLLYAGELENPLASALVAMK
;
A
#
# COMPACT_ATOMS: atom_id res chain seq x y z
N MET A 1 -19.93 -25.36 26.52
CA MET A 1 -18.75 -25.85 27.28
C MET A 1 -17.55 -25.17 26.67
N THR A 2 -16.78 -24.47 27.49
CA THR A 2 -15.66 -23.62 27.05
C THR A 2 -14.39 -24.30 27.49
N PHE A 3 -13.44 -24.50 26.58
CA PHE A 3 -12.12 -24.99 26.93
C PHE A 3 -11.24 -23.80 27.32
N GLU A 4 -10.40 -23.98 28.33
CA GLU A 4 -9.34 -23.03 28.68
C GLU A 4 -8.00 -23.53 28.11
N PHE A 5 -7.06 -22.62 27.88
CA PHE A 5 -5.75 -22.97 27.34
C PHE A 5 -4.65 -22.54 28.31
N ARG A 6 -3.66 -23.41 28.51
CA ARG A 6 -2.40 -23.06 29.18
C ARG A 6 -1.21 -23.61 28.42
N THR A 7 -0.09 -22.92 28.49
CA THR A 7 1.18 -23.44 27.98
C THR A 7 1.56 -24.73 28.72
N VAL A 8 2.14 -25.69 28.00
CA VAL A 8 2.80 -26.85 28.58
C VAL A 8 3.90 -26.40 29.54
N SER A 9 3.99 -27.04 30.70
CA SER A 9 5.01 -26.79 31.72
C SER A 9 5.87 -28.05 31.89
N LEU A 10 7.14 -27.96 31.49
CA LEU A 10 8.10 -29.05 31.67
C LEU A 10 8.91 -28.88 32.96
N PRO A 11 9.25 -29.96 33.68
CA PRO A 11 8.97 -31.36 33.35
C PRO A 11 7.59 -31.84 33.83
N HIS A 12 6.75 -30.96 34.39
CA HIS A 12 5.49 -31.33 35.05
C HIS A 12 4.54 -32.12 34.14
N ASP A 13 4.40 -31.68 32.88
CA ASP A 13 3.51 -32.29 31.89
C ASP A 13 4.17 -33.43 31.09
N THR A 14 5.46 -33.74 31.30
CA THR A 14 6.21 -34.73 30.50
C THR A 14 5.51 -36.08 30.42
N GLN A 15 5.05 -36.61 31.56
CA GLN A 15 4.40 -37.92 31.60
C GLN A 15 3.03 -37.91 30.90
N LEU A 16 2.29 -36.80 31.02
CA LEU A 16 1.02 -36.61 30.34
C LEU A 16 1.23 -36.59 28.82
N LEU A 17 2.16 -35.76 28.33
CA LEU A 17 2.49 -35.67 26.91
C LEU A 17 2.94 -37.01 26.35
N HIS A 18 3.85 -37.70 27.03
CA HIS A 18 4.29 -39.03 26.64
C HIS A 18 3.12 -40.02 26.54
N SER A 19 2.18 -40.00 27.49
CA SER A 19 1.00 -40.87 27.47
C SER A 19 0.04 -40.61 26.29
N TRP A 20 0.07 -39.41 25.71
CA TRP A 20 -0.77 -39.04 24.57
C TRP A 20 -0.06 -39.30 23.23
N ILE A 21 1.24 -39.02 23.17
CA ILE A 21 2.04 -38.98 21.93
C ILE A 21 2.65 -40.36 21.58
N ALA A 22 3.20 -41.08 22.56
CA ALA A 22 3.90 -42.34 22.33
C ALA A 22 2.91 -43.52 22.24
N THR A 23 1.92 -43.42 21.34
CA THR A 23 0.81 -44.39 21.20
C THR A 23 0.53 -44.73 19.73
N GLU A 24 -0.14 -45.86 19.49
CA GLU A 24 -0.67 -46.22 18.15
C GLU A 24 -1.66 -45.17 17.61
N HIS A 25 -2.49 -44.63 18.51
CA HIS A 25 -3.51 -43.64 18.17
C HIS A 25 -2.87 -42.36 17.60
N ALA A 26 -1.72 -41.97 18.15
CA ALA A 26 -0.94 -40.82 17.71
C ALA A 26 0.15 -41.17 16.68
N ALA A 27 0.03 -42.27 15.93
CA ALA A 27 1.08 -42.70 14.99
C ALA A 27 1.46 -41.63 13.95
N PHE A 28 0.53 -40.74 13.57
CA PHE A 28 0.79 -39.61 12.65
C PHE A 28 1.49 -38.40 13.30
N TRP A 29 1.75 -38.43 14.61
CA TRP A 29 2.50 -37.40 15.35
C TRP A 29 4.02 -37.63 15.32
N GLY A 30 4.50 -38.71 14.71
CA GLY A 30 5.93 -38.92 14.45
C GLY A 30 6.76 -39.44 15.64
N MET A 31 6.16 -39.67 16.82
CA MET A 31 6.89 -40.01 18.05
C MET A 31 6.38 -41.28 18.76
N ARG A 32 5.80 -42.24 18.02
CA ARG A 32 5.17 -43.46 18.55
C ARG A 32 6.04 -44.28 19.51
N HIS A 33 7.37 -44.27 19.32
CA HIS A 33 8.32 -45.04 20.12
C HIS A 33 9.23 -44.16 20.99
N ALA A 34 8.93 -42.87 21.11
CA ALA A 34 9.73 -41.96 21.91
C ALA A 34 9.56 -42.27 23.40
N THR A 35 10.65 -42.24 24.13
CA THR A 35 10.65 -42.28 25.60
C THR A 35 10.19 -40.94 26.17
N ALA A 36 9.74 -40.93 27.43
CA ALA A 36 9.34 -39.69 28.12
C ALA A 36 10.44 -38.61 28.10
N ALA A 37 11.71 -39.00 28.24
CA ALA A 37 12.85 -38.08 28.16
C ALA A 37 13.04 -37.48 26.74
N GLN A 38 12.78 -38.26 25.69
CA GLN A 38 12.81 -37.76 24.31
C GLN A 38 11.65 -36.79 24.03
N VAL A 39 10.46 -37.07 24.56
CA VAL A 39 9.31 -36.13 24.48
C VAL A 39 9.63 -34.83 25.20
N GLU A 40 10.15 -34.89 26.43
CA GLU A 40 10.56 -33.69 27.18
C GLU A 40 11.59 -32.87 26.40
N SER A 41 12.64 -33.51 25.89
CA SER A 41 13.68 -32.83 25.11
C SER A 41 13.14 -32.18 23.84
N ALA A 42 12.24 -32.84 23.12
CA ALA A 42 11.65 -32.28 21.90
C ALA A 42 10.76 -31.07 22.21
N TYR A 43 9.90 -31.17 23.22
CA TYR A 43 9.01 -30.07 23.60
C TYR A 43 9.75 -28.91 24.26
N ALA A 44 10.87 -29.15 24.94
CA ALA A 44 11.74 -28.09 25.44
C ALA A 44 12.31 -27.24 24.29
N GLN A 45 12.70 -27.87 23.17
CA GLN A 45 13.16 -27.16 21.97
C GLN A 45 12.04 -26.34 21.32
N LEU A 46 10.83 -26.90 21.23
CA LEU A 46 9.67 -26.18 20.70
C LEU A 46 9.31 -24.97 21.56
N LEU A 47 9.33 -25.11 22.90
CA LEU A 47 9.03 -24.01 23.83
C LEU A 47 10.08 -22.88 23.78
N ASP A 48 11.32 -23.17 23.38
CA ASP A 48 12.39 -22.18 23.17
C ASP A 48 12.35 -21.53 21.78
N THR A 49 11.54 -22.08 20.86
CA THR A 49 11.41 -21.55 19.50
C THR A 49 10.53 -20.28 19.50
N PRO A 50 11.04 -19.14 19.01
CA PRO A 50 10.25 -17.90 18.95
C PRO A 50 8.92 -18.11 18.23
N ARG A 51 7.83 -17.55 18.77
CA ARG A 51 6.48 -17.62 18.17
C ARG A 51 5.88 -19.03 18.02
N TYR A 52 6.54 -20.07 18.52
CA TYR A 52 5.94 -21.39 18.70
C TYR A 52 5.22 -21.47 20.05
N GLN A 53 4.00 -22.01 20.05
CA GLN A 53 3.21 -22.20 21.27
C GLN A 53 2.77 -23.64 21.36
N VAL A 54 3.00 -24.26 22.52
CA VAL A 54 2.47 -25.57 22.85
C VAL A 54 1.47 -25.43 23.99
N LEU A 55 0.20 -25.72 23.70
CA LEU A 55 -0.92 -25.46 24.59
C LEU A 55 -1.67 -26.74 24.94
N LEU A 56 -2.06 -26.88 26.21
CA LEU A 56 -3.04 -27.88 26.66
C LEU A 56 -4.42 -27.24 26.71
N GLY A 57 -5.39 -27.86 26.04
CA GLY A 57 -6.80 -27.53 26.14
C GLY A 57 -7.41 -28.23 27.36
N LEU A 58 -7.97 -27.45 28.27
CA LEU A 58 -8.49 -27.87 29.57
C LEU A 58 -10.02 -27.85 29.57
N GLU A 59 -10.65 -28.88 30.13
CA GLU A 59 -12.08 -28.86 30.49
C GLU A 59 -12.18 -29.04 32.01
N HIS A 60 -12.73 -28.05 32.71
CA HIS A 60 -12.76 -28.02 34.18
C HIS A 60 -11.36 -28.18 34.84
N GLN A 61 -10.33 -27.51 34.28
CA GLN A 61 -8.92 -27.61 34.69
C GLN A 61 -8.21 -28.94 34.35
N ASP A 62 -8.92 -29.95 33.82
CA ASP A 62 -8.31 -31.21 33.41
C ASP A 62 -7.80 -31.10 31.96
N PRO A 63 -6.53 -31.43 31.65
CA PRO A 63 -6.03 -31.49 30.28
C PRO A 63 -6.76 -32.55 29.44
N ARG A 64 -7.27 -32.14 28.29
CA ARG A 64 -8.08 -32.98 27.39
C ARG A 64 -7.50 -33.17 25.99
N PHE A 65 -6.73 -32.21 25.48
CA PHE A 65 -6.09 -32.27 24.17
C PHE A 65 -4.88 -31.34 24.11
N LEU A 66 -4.06 -31.50 23.08
CA LEU A 66 -2.85 -30.74 22.83
C LEU A 66 -2.98 -29.95 21.51
N VAL A 67 -2.49 -28.72 21.52
CA VAL A 67 -2.44 -27.82 20.36
C VAL A 67 -1.03 -27.28 20.23
N GLU A 68 -0.52 -27.27 19.00
CA GLU A 68 0.71 -26.53 18.65
C GLU A 68 0.32 -25.43 17.66
N LEU A 69 0.74 -24.20 17.93
CA LEU A 69 0.58 -23.05 17.04
C LEU A 69 1.97 -22.55 16.67
N TYR A 70 2.24 -22.32 15.38
CA TYR A 70 3.59 -22.01 14.92
C TYR A 70 3.59 -21.10 13.69
N ASP A 71 4.72 -20.43 13.43
CA ASP A 71 4.94 -19.67 12.18
C ASP A 71 5.28 -20.67 11.04
N PRO A 72 4.46 -20.79 9.98
CA PRO A 72 4.74 -21.71 8.89
C PRO A 72 6.06 -21.46 8.16
N LEU A 73 6.64 -20.25 8.25
CA LEU A 73 7.95 -19.94 7.69
C LEU A 73 9.11 -20.52 8.49
N GLU A 74 8.88 -20.91 9.74
CA GLU A 74 9.86 -21.54 10.63
C GLU A 74 9.64 -23.07 10.73
N SER A 75 8.79 -23.64 9.87
CA SER A 75 8.46 -25.07 9.84
C SER A 75 8.80 -25.73 8.49
N PRO A 76 8.67 -27.07 8.36
CA PRO A 76 8.80 -27.75 7.07
C PRO A 76 7.87 -27.24 5.96
N LEU A 77 6.86 -26.42 6.29
CA LEU A 77 6.01 -25.73 5.32
C LEU A 77 6.72 -24.58 4.59
N ALA A 78 7.87 -24.12 5.08
CA ALA A 78 8.64 -23.05 4.46
C ALA A 78 8.97 -23.40 3.00
N GLY A 79 8.44 -22.61 2.06
CA GLY A 79 8.60 -22.83 0.62
C GLY A 79 7.73 -23.96 0.03
N ALA A 80 7.02 -24.74 0.84
CA ALA A 80 6.11 -25.79 0.37
C ALA A 80 4.75 -25.23 -0.09
N TYR A 81 4.42 -24.02 0.34
CA TYR A 81 3.23 -23.29 -0.07
C TYR A 81 3.48 -21.79 -0.04
N ARG A 82 2.53 -21.03 -0.59
CA ARG A 82 2.60 -19.57 -0.56
C ARG A 82 2.08 -19.01 0.76
N HIS A 83 3.03 -18.69 1.63
CA HIS A 83 2.77 -17.95 2.85
C HIS A 83 2.26 -16.53 2.53
N ILE A 84 1.25 -16.06 3.26
CA ILE A 84 0.86 -14.64 3.30
C ILE A 84 0.94 -14.12 4.73
N PRO A 85 1.18 -12.81 4.94
CA PRO A 85 1.13 -12.21 6.29
C PRO A 85 -0.18 -12.57 7.02
N GLY A 86 -0.04 -13.07 8.26
CA GLY A 86 -1.16 -13.53 9.07
C GLY A 86 -1.53 -15.01 8.90
N ASP A 87 -0.73 -15.82 8.21
CA ASP A 87 -0.81 -17.27 8.29
C ASP A 87 -0.31 -17.78 9.65
N LEU A 88 -1.01 -18.77 10.21
CA LEU A 88 -0.61 -19.49 11.43
C LEU A 88 -0.73 -20.99 11.19
N GLY A 89 0.32 -21.76 11.50
CA GLY A 89 0.28 -23.22 11.48
C GLY A 89 -0.41 -23.77 12.71
N LEU A 90 -1.12 -24.90 12.57
CA LEU A 90 -1.80 -25.57 13.68
C LEU A 90 -1.60 -27.09 13.63
N HIS A 91 -1.09 -27.67 14.72
CA HIS A 91 -1.22 -29.10 14.99
C HIS A 91 -2.20 -29.35 16.13
N PHE A 92 -2.94 -30.45 16.04
CA PHE A 92 -3.97 -30.81 17.00
C PHE A 92 -3.92 -32.31 17.32
N LEU A 93 -3.82 -32.65 18.60
CA LEU A 93 -3.86 -34.03 19.09
C LEU A 93 -4.92 -34.18 20.18
N ALA A 94 -5.93 -35.00 19.91
CA ALA A 94 -6.81 -35.54 20.94
C ALA A 94 -6.33 -36.94 21.33
N PRO A 95 -6.05 -37.22 22.62
CA PRO A 95 -5.58 -38.53 23.07
C PRO A 95 -6.64 -39.62 22.89
N ALA A 96 -6.20 -40.88 22.93
CA ALA A 96 -7.12 -42.01 22.91
C ALA A 96 -8.02 -41.99 24.15
N ALA A 97 -9.34 -41.99 23.95
CA ALA A 97 -10.30 -41.98 25.04
C ALA A 97 -10.69 -43.40 25.45
N THR A 98 -10.63 -43.69 26.76
CA THR A 98 -11.17 -44.94 27.33
C THR A 98 -12.70 -44.97 27.29
N ALA A 99 -13.35 -43.81 27.39
CA ALA A 99 -14.79 -43.61 27.23
C ALA A 99 -15.05 -42.48 26.21
N PRO A 100 -15.36 -42.80 24.94
CA PRO A 100 -15.55 -41.78 23.91
C PRO A 100 -16.76 -40.88 24.17
N GLU A 101 -16.55 -39.58 24.15
CA GLU A 101 -17.62 -38.58 24.21
C GLU A 101 -18.05 -38.14 22.81
N ALA A 102 -19.34 -38.27 22.50
CA ALA A 102 -19.87 -37.87 21.19
C ALA A 102 -19.60 -36.38 20.92
N GLY A 103 -18.94 -36.08 19.80
CA GLY A 103 -18.65 -34.72 19.37
C GLY A 103 -17.49 -34.01 20.09
N PHE A 104 -16.82 -34.66 21.06
CA PHE A 104 -15.69 -34.06 21.78
C PHE A 104 -14.58 -33.57 20.84
N THR A 105 -14.07 -34.41 19.95
CA THR A 105 -12.94 -34.04 19.06
C THR A 105 -13.28 -32.86 18.15
N TYR A 106 -14.53 -32.75 17.71
CA TYR A 106 -15.01 -31.58 16.95
C TYR A 106 -15.01 -30.31 17.81
N ARG A 107 -15.55 -30.37 19.02
CA ARG A 107 -15.54 -29.22 19.95
C ARG A 107 -14.11 -28.79 20.29
N ALA A 108 -13.21 -29.76 20.52
CA ALA A 108 -11.81 -29.52 20.83
C ALA A 108 -11.05 -28.89 19.66
N LEU A 109 -11.20 -29.42 18.43
CA LEU A 109 -10.57 -28.81 17.25
C LEU A 109 -11.14 -27.41 16.97
N ALA A 110 -12.45 -27.22 17.09
CA ALA A 110 -13.07 -25.90 16.92
C ALA A 110 -12.51 -24.89 17.93
N ALA A 111 -12.33 -25.30 19.20
CA ALA A 111 -11.69 -24.45 20.21
C ALA A 111 -10.21 -24.16 19.92
N ALA A 112 -9.46 -25.14 19.38
CA ALA A 112 -8.06 -24.93 18.98
C ALA A 112 -7.94 -23.92 17.82
N VAL A 113 -8.82 -24.02 16.82
CA VAL A 113 -8.88 -23.05 15.70
C VAL A 113 -9.30 -21.68 16.20
N GLN A 114 -10.28 -21.61 17.12
CA GLN A 114 -10.69 -20.36 17.76
C GLN A 114 -9.53 -19.71 18.52
N GLN A 115 -8.77 -20.48 19.32
CA GLN A 115 -7.59 -20.02 20.03
C GLN A 115 -6.53 -19.42 19.08
N GLY A 116 -6.34 -20.00 17.91
CA GLY A 116 -5.46 -19.43 16.88
C GLY A 116 -5.98 -18.10 16.33
N PHE A 117 -7.29 -17.96 16.16
CA PHE A 117 -7.94 -16.72 15.72
C PHE A 117 -8.18 -15.69 16.82
N ASP A 118 -7.87 -15.96 18.09
CA ASP A 118 -7.93 -14.94 19.13
C ASP A 118 -6.89 -13.84 18.91
N ASP A 119 -5.76 -14.15 18.24
CA ASP A 119 -4.85 -13.15 17.73
C ASP A 119 -5.41 -12.49 16.45
N PRO A 120 -5.80 -11.20 16.49
CA PRO A 120 -6.39 -10.51 15.33
C PRO A 120 -5.45 -10.40 14.12
N ARG A 121 -4.15 -10.64 14.28
CA ARG A 121 -3.18 -10.70 13.17
C ARG A 121 -3.42 -11.90 12.28
N VAL A 122 -3.88 -13.01 12.87
CA VAL A 122 -4.09 -14.27 12.16
C VAL A 122 -5.30 -14.13 11.25
N GLN A 123 -5.07 -14.23 9.95
CA GLN A 123 -6.10 -14.18 8.91
C GLN A 123 -6.48 -15.58 8.43
N ARG A 124 -5.50 -16.50 8.43
CA ARG A 124 -5.70 -17.88 8.00
C ARG A 124 -4.95 -18.84 8.91
N ILE A 125 -5.52 -20.02 9.12
CA ILE A 125 -4.85 -21.12 9.80
C ILE A 125 -4.56 -22.23 8.77
N ILE A 126 -3.35 -22.78 8.84
CA ILE A 126 -2.80 -23.76 7.93
C ILE A 126 -2.61 -25.08 8.66
N VAL A 127 -3.02 -26.17 8.04
CA VAL A 127 -2.82 -27.53 8.56
C VAL A 127 -2.36 -28.47 7.45
N GLU A 128 -1.52 -29.43 7.81
CA GLU A 128 -0.86 -30.35 6.90
C GLU A 128 -0.91 -31.81 7.42
N PRO A 129 -2.11 -32.37 7.70
CA PRO A 129 -2.23 -33.77 8.09
C PRO A 129 -1.73 -34.72 7.00
N ASP A 130 -1.18 -35.87 7.39
CA ASP A 130 -0.79 -36.96 6.48
C ASP A 130 -1.98 -37.37 5.58
N LEU A 131 -1.74 -37.55 4.26
CA LEU A 131 -2.76 -37.89 3.27
C LEU A 131 -3.54 -39.18 3.60
N ARG A 132 -2.99 -40.06 4.42
CA ARG A 132 -3.61 -41.32 4.85
C ARG A 132 -4.59 -41.12 6.01
N ASN A 133 -4.49 -40.01 6.74
CA ASN A 133 -5.32 -39.74 7.91
C ASN A 133 -6.72 -39.21 7.49
N LYS A 134 -7.58 -40.11 7.00
CA LYS A 134 -8.91 -39.72 6.50
C LYS A 134 -9.85 -39.17 7.57
N SER A 135 -9.69 -39.57 8.83
CA SER A 135 -10.51 -39.09 9.93
C SER A 135 -10.24 -37.62 10.26
N ILE A 136 -8.98 -37.18 10.32
CA ILE A 136 -8.66 -35.76 10.55
C ILE A 136 -9.07 -34.90 9.35
N HIS A 137 -8.96 -35.38 8.11
CA HIS A 137 -9.45 -34.61 6.95
C HIS A 137 -10.96 -34.34 7.04
N ALA A 138 -11.75 -35.35 7.41
CA ALA A 138 -13.18 -35.19 7.61
C ALA A 138 -13.50 -34.22 8.77
N LEU A 139 -12.70 -34.23 9.84
CA LEU A 139 -12.85 -33.32 10.96
C LEU A 139 -12.47 -31.87 10.59
N ASN A 140 -11.36 -31.69 9.90
CA ASN A 140 -10.88 -30.40 9.39
C ASN A 140 -11.93 -29.77 8.46
N ALA A 141 -12.48 -30.55 7.52
CA ALA A 141 -13.55 -30.07 6.64
C ALA A 141 -14.80 -29.62 7.42
N ARG A 142 -15.14 -30.31 8.52
CA ARG A 142 -16.29 -29.94 9.37
C ARG A 142 -16.11 -28.63 10.14
N VAL A 143 -14.89 -28.26 10.49
CA VAL A 143 -14.60 -26.96 11.13
C VAL A 143 -14.36 -25.85 10.10
N GLY A 144 -14.30 -26.18 8.81
CA GLY A 144 -14.26 -25.22 7.70
C GLY A 144 -12.96 -25.24 6.87
N PHE A 145 -11.98 -26.09 7.17
CA PHE A 145 -10.76 -26.17 6.37
C PHE A 145 -11.04 -26.64 4.94
N ARG A 146 -10.47 -25.93 3.97
CA ARG A 146 -10.51 -26.28 2.56
C ARG A 146 -9.17 -26.88 2.14
N PRO A 147 -9.17 -28.07 1.49
CA PRO A 147 -7.95 -28.60 0.90
C PRO A 147 -7.42 -27.68 -0.20
N VAL A 148 -6.13 -27.36 -0.14
CA VAL A 148 -5.39 -26.68 -1.20
C VAL A 148 -4.78 -27.70 -2.14
N GLY A 149 -4.10 -28.72 -1.60
CA GLY A 149 -3.49 -29.78 -2.39
C GLY A 149 -2.46 -30.61 -1.62
N PRO A 150 -1.97 -31.71 -2.21
CA PRO A 150 -0.93 -32.53 -1.60
C PRO A 150 0.44 -31.83 -1.67
N VAL A 151 1.20 -31.88 -0.58
CA VAL A 151 2.58 -31.38 -0.48
C VAL A 151 3.51 -32.47 0.03
N ARG A 152 4.80 -32.37 -0.31
CA ARG A 152 5.87 -33.25 0.20
C ARG A 152 6.73 -32.44 1.16
N LEU A 153 6.76 -32.84 2.42
CA LEU A 153 7.48 -32.14 3.48
C LEU A 153 8.62 -33.04 3.96
N THR A 154 9.78 -32.42 4.23
CA THR A 154 10.92 -33.13 4.83
C THR A 154 10.80 -32.99 6.35
N GLU A 155 10.74 -34.12 7.04
CA GLU A 155 10.65 -34.18 8.50
C GLU A 155 12.03 -34.02 9.15
N ALA A 156 12.07 -33.70 10.45
CA ALA A 156 13.31 -33.48 11.18
C ALA A 156 14.24 -34.71 11.23
N ASP A 157 13.70 -35.92 11.06
CA ASP A 157 14.46 -37.18 10.99
C ASP A 157 14.96 -37.51 9.56
N GLY A 158 14.74 -36.62 8.59
CA GLY A 158 15.07 -36.81 7.18
C GLY A 158 14.02 -37.62 6.40
N GLY A 159 12.91 -38.02 7.04
CA GLY A 159 11.78 -38.66 6.39
C GLY A 159 11.00 -37.73 5.46
N THR A 160 10.17 -38.30 4.59
CA THR A 160 9.26 -37.54 3.72
C THR A 160 7.82 -37.78 4.14
N LYS A 161 7.11 -36.72 4.54
CA LYS A 161 5.67 -36.74 4.79
C LYS A 161 4.92 -36.28 3.55
N HIS A 162 3.94 -37.08 3.13
CA HIS A 162 2.98 -36.68 2.11
C HIS A 162 1.74 -36.12 2.81
N ALA A 163 1.63 -34.80 2.87
CA ALA A 163 0.57 -34.11 3.61
C ALA A 163 -0.50 -33.54 2.67
N LEU A 164 -1.73 -33.37 3.18
CA LEU A 164 -2.77 -32.59 2.53
C LEU A 164 -2.80 -31.19 3.13
N LEU A 165 -2.18 -30.22 2.45
CA LEU A 165 -2.24 -28.83 2.86
C LEU A 165 -3.69 -28.35 2.79
N SER A 166 -4.21 -27.84 3.91
CA SER A 166 -5.55 -27.27 4.00
C SER A 166 -5.50 -25.94 4.74
N ILE A 167 -6.35 -25.01 4.32
CA ILE A 167 -6.38 -23.63 4.84
C ILE A 167 -7.81 -23.31 5.29
N ILE A 168 -7.93 -22.53 6.36
CA ILE A 168 -9.19 -21.93 6.78
C ILE A 168 -9.01 -20.45 7.07
N THR A 169 -9.96 -19.63 6.63
CA THR A 169 -10.07 -18.20 7.01
C THR A 169 -11.01 -18.02 8.20
N ARG A 170 -10.95 -16.84 8.84
CA ARG A 170 -11.90 -16.46 9.90
C ARG A 170 -13.37 -16.63 9.47
N ALA A 171 -13.71 -16.11 8.29
CA ALA A 171 -15.09 -16.15 7.78
C ALA A 171 -15.58 -17.59 7.52
N GLU A 172 -14.71 -18.44 6.96
CA GLU A 172 -15.04 -19.85 6.73
C GLU A 172 -15.24 -20.60 8.05
N PHE A 173 -14.43 -20.31 9.07
CA PHE A 173 -14.59 -20.90 10.40
C PHE A 173 -15.91 -20.50 11.07
N GLU A 174 -16.23 -19.20 11.08
CA GLU A 174 -17.50 -18.69 11.63
C GLU A 174 -18.70 -19.28 10.88
N GLN A 175 -18.64 -19.34 9.55
CA GLN A 175 -19.69 -19.93 8.72
C GLN A 175 -19.89 -21.44 8.99
N ALA A 176 -18.79 -22.19 9.13
CA ALA A 176 -18.86 -23.64 9.32
C ALA A 176 -19.30 -24.02 10.75
N THR A 177 -18.92 -23.25 11.76
CA THR A 177 -19.11 -23.61 13.17
C THR A 177 -20.20 -22.82 13.89
N GLY A 178 -20.59 -21.66 13.37
CA GLY A 178 -21.45 -20.70 14.05
C GLY A 178 -20.76 -19.96 15.22
N ALA A 179 -19.45 -20.14 15.39
CA ALA A 179 -18.67 -19.40 16.38
C ALA A 179 -18.62 -17.90 16.03
N VAL A 180 -18.44 -17.06 17.04
CA VAL A 180 -18.22 -15.62 16.89
C VAL A 180 -16.81 -15.33 17.39
N LEU A 181 -15.92 -14.93 16.49
CA LEU A 181 -14.55 -14.58 16.85
C LEU A 181 -14.52 -13.19 17.48
N THR A 182 -13.88 -13.06 18.65
CA THR A 182 -13.79 -11.80 19.39
C THR A 182 -12.54 -11.00 19.03
N GLY A 183 -11.48 -11.67 18.58
CA GLY A 183 -10.26 -11.02 18.07
C GLY A 183 -10.57 -10.19 16.82
N THR A 184 -10.46 -8.87 16.95
CA THR A 184 -10.68 -7.92 15.84
C THR A 184 -9.54 -6.92 15.72
N VAL A 185 -9.29 -6.45 14.49
CA VAL A 185 -8.37 -5.35 14.21
C VAL A 185 -8.79 -4.08 14.96
N LEU A 186 -10.10 -3.90 15.18
CA LEU A 186 -10.66 -2.74 15.87
C LEU A 186 -10.78 -3.03 17.38
N SER A 187 -9.81 -2.61 18.19
CA SER A 187 -9.94 -2.57 19.65
C SER A 187 -10.04 -1.13 20.15
N PRO A 188 -10.63 -0.88 21.34
CA PRO A 188 -10.69 0.47 21.91
C PRO A 188 -9.32 1.17 21.97
N GLU A 189 -8.27 0.44 22.32
CA GLU A 189 -6.91 1.00 22.47
C GLU A 189 -6.30 1.39 21.12
N ARG A 190 -6.43 0.52 20.10
CA ARG A 190 -5.95 0.84 18.74
C ARG A 190 -6.77 1.96 18.10
N TRP A 191 -8.08 1.98 18.35
CA TRP A 191 -8.97 3.02 17.87
C TRP A 191 -8.66 4.37 18.50
N GLU A 192 -8.39 4.43 19.81
CA GLU A 192 -7.96 5.65 20.49
C GLU A 192 -6.64 6.17 19.90
N ARG A 193 -5.64 5.30 19.74
CA ARG A 193 -4.35 5.67 19.12
C ARG A 193 -4.53 6.19 17.69
N ALA A 194 -5.38 5.54 16.90
CA ALA A 194 -5.69 5.98 15.54
C ALA A 194 -6.37 7.36 15.54
N ASN A 195 -7.32 7.59 16.45
CA ASN A 195 -7.98 8.89 16.59
C ASN A 195 -7.02 10.00 16.98
N ARG A 196 -6.12 9.75 17.93
CA ARG A 196 -5.08 10.71 18.32
C ARG A 196 -4.15 11.04 17.17
N HIS A 197 -3.71 10.03 16.41
CA HIS A 197 -2.86 10.24 15.23
C HIS A 197 -3.55 11.09 14.16
N VAL A 198 -4.74 10.68 13.74
CA VAL A 198 -5.49 11.37 12.67
C VAL A 198 -5.94 12.77 13.14
N LEU A 199 -6.30 12.95 14.41
CA LEU A 199 -6.61 14.27 14.95
C LEU A 199 -5.37 15.17 15.05
N ALA A 200 -4.20 14.64 15.41
CA ALA A 200 -2.95 15.42 15.40
C ALA A 200 -2.67 15.94 13.98
N LYS A 201 -2.80 15.08 12.98
CA LYS A 201 -2.69 15.45 11.57
C LYS A 201 -3.74 16.48 11.17
N ALA A 202 -5.00 16.30 11.55
CA ALA A 202 -6.07 17.25 11.27
C ALA A 202 -5.80 18.63 11.88
N LEU A 203 -5.41 18.68 13.15
CA LEU A 203 -5.03 19.92 13.82
C LEU A 203 -3.84 20.59 13.11
N GLY A 204 -2.84 19.82 12.70
CA GLY A 204 -1.67 20.35 12.01
C GLY A 204 -1.98 20.88 10.61
N GLU A 205 -2.54 20.04 9.75
CA GLU A 205 -2.77 20.38 8.33
C GLU A 205 -3.91 21.39 8.15
N PHE A 206 -4.99 21.33 8.94
CA PHE A 206 -6.04 22.36 8.87
C PHE A 206 -5.56 23.72 9.42
N SER A 207 -4.63 23.74 10.37
CA SER A 207 -4.01 25.00 10.83
C SER A 207 -2.97 25.52 9.82
N HIS A 208 -2.25 24.63 9.16
CA HIS A 208 -1.36 24.97 8.04
C HIS A 208 -2.16 25.63 6.90
N GLU A 209 -3.28 25.03 6.51
CA GLU A 209 -4.20 25.56 5.48
C GLU A 209 -5.07 26.74 5.96
N ARG A 210 -4.85 27.24 7.19
CA ARG A 210 -5.57 28.37 7.79
C ARG A 210 -7.09 28.17 7.86
N LEU A 211 -7.54 26.92 7.98
CA LEU A 211 -8.92 26.58 8.31
C LEU A 211 -9.16 26.69 9.82
N LEU A 212 -8.11 26.47 10.61
CA LEU A 212 -8.11 26.59 12.06
C LEU A 212 -7.02 27.57 12.50
N GLU A 213 -7.28 28.28 13.60
CA GLU A 213 -6.34 29.22 14.21
C GLU A 213 -6.19 28.89 15.70
N PRO A 214 -5.31 27.94 16.07
CA PRO A 214 -5.10 27.58 17.47
C PRO A 214 -4.53 28.75 18.29
N ALA A 215 -5.08 29.00 19.47
CA ALA A 215 -4.57 30.00 20.40
C ALA A 215 -3.35 29.48 21.16
N GLU A 216 -2.26 30.24 21.22
CA GLU A 216 -1.04 29.89 21.95
C GLU A 216 -1.13 30.26 23.44
N HIS A 217 -0.60 29.40 24.31
CA HIS A 217 -0.60 29.57 25.78
C HIS A 217 0.81 29.54 26.41
N GLY A 218 1.86 29.60 25.59
CA GLY A 218 3.26 29.43 26.01
C GLY A 218 3.68 27.96 26.10
N GLU A 219 4.99 27.71 26.24
CA GLU A 219 5.57 26.35 26.31
C GLU A 219 5.10 25.42 25.17
N GLN A 220 4.90 25.98 23.96
CA GLN A 220 4.37 25.28 22.78
C GLN A 220 2.98 24.64 22.98
N TRP A 221 2.21 25.07 23.97
CA TRP A 221 0.81 24.67 24.14
C TRP A 221 -0.13 25.54 23.32
N TYR A 222 -1.07 24.87 22.67
CA TYR A 222 -2.11 25.49 21.85
C TYR A 222 -3.49 24.97 22.21
N SER A 223 -4.54 25.74 21.88
CA SER A 223 -5.91 25.28 22.03
C SER A 223 -6.88 25.75 20.95
N LEU A 224 -7.93 24.96 20.76
CA LEU A 224 -9.12 25.31 19.99
C LEU A 224 -10.36 25.14 20.86
N HIS A 225 -11.27 26.12 20.81
CA HIS A 225 -12.45 26.19 21.66
C HIS A 225 -13.69 26.42 20.80
N LYS A 226 -14.71 25.57 20.93
CA LYS A 226 -15.98 25.72 20.22
C LYS A 226 -17.12 25.01 20.94
N ASP A 227 -18.27 25.66 21.07
CA ASP A 227 -19.52 25.09 21.62
C ASP A 227 -19.36 24.30 22.93
N GLY A 228 -18.51 24.80 23.85
CA GLY A 228 -18.23 24.13 25.12
C GLY A 228 -17.27 22.95 25.03
N HIS A 229 -16.63 22.72 23.88
CA HIS A 229 -15.52 21.78 23.70
C HIS A 229 -14.19 22.55 23.67
N ARG A 230 -13.16 21.96 24.28
CA ARG A 230 -11.78 22.47 24.29
C ARG A 230 -10.81 21.36 23.93
N TYR A 231 -10.02 21.59 22.89
CA TYR A 231 -8.91 20.72 22.49
C TYR A 231 -7.61 21.45 22.83
N ARG A 232 -6.73 20.82 23.62
CA ARG A 232 -5.39 21.34 23.96
C ARG A 232 -4.34 20.35 23.47
N PHE A 233 -3.21 20.86 22.99
CA PHE A 233 -2.14 20.04 22.46
C PHE A 233 -0.83 20.82 22.42
N THR A 234 0.29 20.10 22.34
CA THR A 234 1.60 20.69 22.05
C THR A 234 1.96 20.53 20.59
N ALA A 235 2.59 21.55 19.99
CA ALA A 235 3.06 21.48 18.61
C ALA A 235 4.41 22.18 18.40
N GLY A 236 5.30 21.52 17.66
CA GLY A 236 6.47 22.16 17.08
C GLY A 236 6.06 23.03 15.89
N ARG A 237 6.63 24.23 15.79
CA ARG A 237 6.39 25.18 14.70
C ARG A 237 7.62 25.29 13.84
N TYR A 238 7.45 25.02 12.56
CA TYR A 238 8.52 25.00 11.57
C TYR A 238 8.20 25.97 10.42
N ARG A 239 9.13 26.14 9.48
CA ARG A 239 8.94 26.99 8.29
C ARG A 239 7.72 26.53 7.48
N MET A 240 7.26 27.40 6.58
CA MET A 240 6.05 27.18 5.76
C MET A 240 4.78 26.90 6.58
N ASN A 241 4.66 27.56 7.74
CA ASN A 241 3.49 27.43 8.63
C ASN A 241 3.23 25.96 9.06
N HIS A 242 4.26 25.11 9.14
CA HIS A 242 4.06 23.71 9.50
C HIS A 242 3.82 23.52 11.01
N TRP A 243 2.88 22.66 11.32
CA TRP A 243 2.43 22.33 12.68
C TRP A 243 2.70 20.84 12.95
N LEU A 244 3.77 20.53 13.67
CA LEU A 244 4.07 19.17 14.09
C LEU A 244 3.40 18.91 15.45
N VAL A 245 2.12 18.53 15.42
CA VAL A 245 1.31 18.26 16.62
C VAL A 245 1.68 16.90 17.22
N GLN A 246 1.93 16.85 18.52
CA GLN A 246 2.26 15.61 19.23
C GLN A 246 0.99 14.82 19.58
N PRO A 247 0.75 13.61 19.01
CA PRO A 247 -0.53 12.89 19.20
C PRO A 247 -0.85 12.54 20.66
N SER A 248 0.18 12.22 21.44
CA SER A 248 0.05 11.88 22.87
C SER A 248 -0.31 13.09 23.75
N SER A 249 -0.06 14.31 23.28
CA SER A 249 -0.34 15.56 24.02
C SER A 249 -1.80 16.00 23.95
N ILE A 250 -2.59 15.43 23.04
CA ILE A 250 -3.95 15.90 22.77
C ILE A 250 -4.87 15.62 23.96
N ILE A 251 -5.47 16.67 24.48
CA ILE A 251 -6.45 16.63 25.57
C ILE A 251 -7.75 17.22 25.03
N HIS A 252 -8.84 16.47 25.13
CA HIS A 252 -10.19 16.95 24.86
C HIS A 252 -10.97 17.08 26.16
N GLU A 253 -11.59 18.25 26.35
CA GLU A 253 -12.42 18.56 27.51
C GLU A 253 -13.76 19.14 27.05
N ARG A 254 -14.83 18.85 27.80
CA ARG A 254 -16.16 19.43 27.60
C ARG A 254 -16.56 20.22 28.84
N PHE A 255 -17.15 21.39 28.62
CA PHE A 255 -17.68 22.23 29.68
C PHE A 255 -19.06 21.72 30.09
N ALA A 256 -19.16 21.14 31.29
CA ALA A 256 -20.38 20.60 31.87
C ALA A 256 -20.39 20.90 33.37
N ASP A 257 -21.57 21.14 33.94
CA ASP A 257 -21.75 21.38 35.38
C ASP A 257 -20.83 22.48 35.95
N GLY A 258 -20.57 23.53 35.16
CA GLY A 258 -19.76 24.69 35.54
C GLY A 258 -18.25 24.45 35.55
N SER A 259 -17.75 23.34 35.02
CA SER A 259 -16.31 23.01 34.98
C SER A 259 -15.92 22.27 33.68
N TRP A 260 -14.63 22.25 33.38
CA TRP A 260 -14.08 21.46 32.27
C TRP A 260 -13.87 20.02 32.74
N GLN A 261 -14.47 19.07 32.02
CA GLN A 261 -14.37 17.63 32.30
C GLN A 261 -13.68 16.92 31.14
N PRO A 262 -12.83 15.90 31.40
CA PRO A 262 -12.22 15.10 30.33
C PRO A 262 -13.27 14.46 29.41
N ALA A 263 -12.97 14.42 28.11
CA ALA A 263 -13.79 13.77 27.09
C ALA A 263 -12.92 12.91 26.16
N GLY A 264 -13.56 11.94 25.48
CA GLY A 264 -12.87 11.06 24.54
C GLY A 264 -12.34 11.82 23.33
N VAL A 265 -11.16 11.46 22.83
CA VAL A 265 -10.59 12.02 21.60
C VAL A 265 -11.17 11.27 20.41
N ASP A 266 -12.01 11.95 19.62
CA ASP A 266 -12.65 11.40 18.44
C ASP A 266 -12.58 12.42 17.29
N VAL A 267 -11.95 12.04 16.18
CA VAL A 267 -11.75 12.95 15.04
C VAL A 267 -13.04 13.16 14.22
N LEU A 268 -13.97 12.21 14.26
CA LEU A 268 -15.27 12.35 13.59
C LEU A 268 -16.13 13.39 14.32
N ASP A 269 -16.12 13.37 15.65
CA ASP A 269 -16.76 14.39 16.48
C ASP A 269 -16.11 15.77 16.26
N PHE A 270 -14.78 15.83 16.21
CA PHE A 270 -14.04 17.06 15.92
C PHE A 270 -14.43 17.66 14.56
N VAL A 271 -14.39 16.87 13.49
CA VAL A 271 -14.75 17.34 12.14
C VAL A 271 -16.22 17.76 12.06
N THR A 272 -17.11 17.06 12.75
CA THR A 272 -18.54 17.42 12.82
C THR A 272 -18.76 18.74 13.55
N LEU A 273 -18.01 18.99 14.63
CA LEU A 273 -18.03 20.21 15.42
C LEU A 273 -17.49 21.41 14.61
N TYR A 274 -16.38 21.24 13.90
CA TYR A 274 -15.72 22.29 13.11
C TYR A 274 -16.17 22.34 11.64
N ARG A 275 -17.26 21.66 11.25
CA ARG A 275 -17.69 21.54 9.85
C ARG A 275 -17.83 22.87 9.10
N GLN A 276 -18.22 23.94 9.79
CA GLN A 276 -18.42 25.27 9.19
C GLN A 276 -17.07 25.91 8.84
N GLU A 277 -16.10 25.86 9.74
CA GLU A 277 -14.73 26.34 9.56
C GLU A 277 -14.00 25.51 8.50
N LEU A 278 -14.25 24.19 8.49
CA LEU A 278 -13.75 23.26 7.47
C LEU A 278 -14.48 23.40 6.12
N THR A 279 -15.46 24.31 6.00
CA THR A 279 -16.24 24.56 4.78
C THR A 279 -16.97 23.34 4.21
N LEU A 280 -17.25 22.35 5.07
CA LEU A 280 -17.96 21.13 4.70
C LEU A 280 -19.46 21.40 4.59
N SER A 281 -20.02 21.13 3.42
CA SER A 281 -21.49 21.16 3.23
C SER A 281 -22.18 19.96 3.88
N GLU A 282 -23.49 20.09 4.13
CA GLU A 282 -24.32 18.98 4.63
C GLU A 282 -24.29 17.75 3.70
N ALA A 283 -24.07 17.96 2.40
CA ALA A 283 -23.99 16.88 1.41
C ALA A 283 -22.64 16.14 1.45
N GLN A 284 -21.55 16.82 1.81
CA GLN A 284 -20.20 16.25 1.80
C GLN A 284 -19.81 15.59 3.11
N LEU A 285 -20.28 16.16 4.23
CA LEU A 285 -19.91 15.72 5.56
C LEU A 285 -20.08 14.20 5.75
N PRO A 286 -21.21 13.55 5.41
CA PRO A 286 -21.37 12.11 5.63
C PRO A 286 -20.30 11.27 4.91
N THR A 287 -20.06 11.53 3.63
CA THR A 287 -19.03 10.79 2.86
C THR A 287 -17.62 11.06 3.41
N TYR A 288 -17.34 12.28 3.87
CA TYR A 288 -16.03 12.59 4.45
C TYR A 288 -15.82 11.87 5.80
N LEU A 289 -16.87 11.73 6.62
CA LEU A 289 -16.84 10.93 7.85
C LEU A 289 -16.64 9.44 7.55
N GLU A 290 -17.19 8.92 6.46
CA GLU A 290 -16.91 7.55 5.99
C GLU A 290 -15.45 7.37 5.57
N GLU A 291 -14.88 8.32 4.81
CA GLU A 291 -13.47 8.31 4.43
C GLU A 291 -12.54 8.35 5.65
N LEU A 292 -12.87 9.15 6.67
CA LEU A 292 -12.15 9.19 7.94
C LEU A 292 -12.27 7.88 8.71
N SER A 293 -13.47 7.29 8.79
CA SER A 293 -13.68 6.01 9.47
C SER A 293 -12.88 4.88 8.82
N SER A 294 -12.79 4.88 7.50
CA SER A 294 -11.94 3.95 6.74
C SER A 294 -10.45 4.23 6.98
N THR A 295 -10.05 5.50 7.03
CA THR A 295 -8.68 5.92 7.35
C THR A 295 -8.25 5.44 8.75
N LEU A 296 -9.10 5.62 9.76
CA LEU A 296 -8.89 5.12 11.13
C LEU A 296 -8.80 3.59 11.17
N SER A 297 -9.66 2.91 10.43
CA SER A 297 -9.66 1.43 10.32
C SER A 297 -8.37 0.91 9.69
N SER A 298 -7.90 1.56 8.62
CA SER A 298 -6.59 1.29 8.00
C SER A 298 -5.46 1.50 9.01
N HIS A 299 -5.53 2.57 9.81
CA HIS A 299 -4.53 2.84 10.84
C HIS A 299 -4.52 1.78 11.95
N CYS A 300 -5.68 1.28 12.39
CA CYS A 300 -5.76 0.16 13.34
C CYS A 300 -5.12 -1.11 12.78
N TYR A 301 -5.35 -1.39 11.49
CA TYR A 301 -4.71 -2.53 10.81
C TYR A 301 -3.19 -2.39 10.80
N LYS A 302 -2.68 -1.21 10.41
CA LYS A 302 -1.23 -0.94 10.33
C LYS A 302 -0.57 -0.95 11.70
N GLN A 303 -1.21 -0.42 12.74
CA GLN A 303 -0.72 -0.54 14.12
C GLN A 303 -0.52 -2.00 14.55
N LEU A 304 -1.39 -2.90 14.07
CA LEU A 304 -1.35 -4.30 14.42
C LEU A 304 -0.30 -5.08 13.61
N GLN A 305 -0.03 -4.67 12.37
CA GLN A 305 0.86 -5.37 11.43
C GLN A 305 2.27 -4.77 11.31
N ALA A 306 2.47 -3.55 11.82
CA ALA A 306 3.78 -2.92 11.94
C ALA A 306 4.70 -3.81 12.79
N SER A 307 5.60 -4.52 12.11
CA SER A 307 6.45 -5.56 12.69
C SER A 307 7.94 -5.26 12.54
N HIS A 308 8.27 -4.18 11.82
CA HIS A 308 9.65 -3.79 11.54
C HIS A 308 9.82 -2.32 11.92
N SER A 309 10.89 -2.03 12.63
CA SER A 309 11.39 -0.67 12.81
C SER A 309 11.93 -0.10 11.51
N SER A 310 12.03 1.22 11.45
CA SER A 310 12.66 1.97 10.36
C SER A 310 14.08 1.45 10.04
N ALA A 311 14.87 1.11 11.07
CA ALA A 311 16.20 0.54 10.89
C ALA A 311 16.19 -0.87 10.27
N GLN A 312 15.26 -1.72 10.70
CA GLN A 312 15.10 -3.06 10.14
C GLN A 312 14.63 -3.04 8.69
N LEU A 313 13.75 -2.09 8.33
CA LEU A 313 13.33 -1.87 6.93
C LEU A 313 14.51 -1.40 6.07
N ALA A 314 15.30 -0.44 6.55
CA ALA A 314 16.46 0.10 5.83
C ALA A 314 17.53 -0.97 5.57
N GLN A 315 17.71 -1.91 6.50
CA GLN A 315 18.75 -2.94 6.46
C GLN A 315 18.22 -4.35 6.11
N PHE A 316 17.00 -4.45 5.57
CA PHE A 316 16.33 -5.73 5.37
C PHE A 316 17.20 -6.76 4.61
N ALA A 317 17.35 -7.98 5.14
CA ALA A 317 18.14 -9.03 4.51
C ALA A 317 17.25 -9.80 3.51
N GLY A 318 17.31 -9.44 2.22
CA GLY A 318 16.60 -10.14 1.16
C GLY A 318 16.99 -9.63 -0.22
N THR A 319 16.35 -10.17 -1.26
CA THR A 319 16.53 -9.66 -2.64
C THR A 319 16.03 -8.22 -2.74
N ALA A 320 16.51 -7.47 -3.73
CA ALA A 320 16.06 -6.10 -3.97
C ALA A 320 14.53 -6.00 -4.12
N ALA A 321 13.92 -6.95 -4.83
CA ALA A 321 12.46 -7.03 -4.98
C ALA A 321 11.73 -7.27 -3.64
N GLN A 322 12.19 -8.23 -2.83
CA GLN A 322 11.59 -8.50 -1.52
C GLN A 322 11.72 -7.32 -0.56
N SER A 323 12.90 -6.69 -0.51
CA SER A 323 13.14 -5.50 0.32
C SER A 323 12.24 -4.35 -0.11
N PHE A 324 12.18 -4.09 -1.41
CA PHE A 324 11.39 -2.99 -1.96
C PHE A 324 9.90 -3.16 -1.69
N GLN A 325 9.36 -4.35 -1.95
CA GLN A 325 7.93 -4.62 -1.73
C GLN A 325 7.56 -4.67 -0.25
N ARG A 326 8.51 -5.03 0.63
CA ARG A 326 8.32 -4.89 2.08
C ARG A 326 8.23 -3.43 2.51
N ILE A 327 9.11 -2.57 2.00
CA ILE A 327 9.06 -1.12 2.25
C ILE A 327 7.73 -0.56 1.75
N GLU A 328 7.32 -0.91 0.53
CA GLU A 328 6.06 -0.47 -0.08
C GLU A 328 4.83 -0.81 0.79
N ALA A 329 4.76 -2.04 1.32
CA ALA A 329 3.66 -2.48 2.20
C ALA A 329 3.74 -1.89 3.63
N ALA A 330 4.93 -1.51 4.10
CA ALA A 330 5.14 -1.00 5.46
C ALA A 330 4.75 0.47 5.63
N MET A 331 4.43 1.19 4.55
CA MET A 331 4.10 2.62 4.62
C MET A 331 2.82 2.87 5.44
N ILE A 332 2.97 3.63 6.53
CA ILE A 332 1.88 3.94 7.46
C ILE A 332 1.10 5.19 7.07
N GLU A 333 1.77 6.28 6.71
CA GLU A 333 1.09 7.57 6.66
C GLU A 333 0.10 7.70 5.49
N GLY A 334 0.49 7.28 4.28
CA GLY A 334 -0.20 7.64 3.05
C GLY A 334 0.22 9.04 2.58
N HIS A 335 -0.66 9.78 1.90
CA HIS A 335 -0.35 11.15 1.51
C HIS A 335 -0.19 12.04 2.76
N PRO A 336 0.89 12.83 2.89
CA PRO A 336 1.19 13.56 4.13
C PRO A 336 0.26 14.74 4.40
N CYS A 337 -0.26 15.41 3.35
CA CYS A 337 -1.20 16.54 3.53
C CYS A 337 -2.65 16.11 3.82
N PHE A 338 -3.25 15.23 2.99
CA PHE A 338 -4.65 14.84 3.14
C PHE A 338 -4.92 14.14 4.48
N VAL A 339 -5.87 14.63 5.27
CA VAL A 339 -6.29 14.01 6.52
C VAL A 339 -7.06 12.72 6.23
N ALA A 340 -8.06 12.77 5.35
CA ALA A 340 -8.81 11.61 4.89
C ALA A 340 -8.12 10.96 3.67
N ASN A 341 -6.92 10.41 3.88
CA ASN A 341 -6.08 9.89 2.79
C ASN A 341 -6.32 8.43 2.43
N ASN A 342 -6.98 7.68 3.31
CA ASN A 342 -7.09 6.24 3.26
C ASN A 342 -8.55 5.77 3.21
N GLY A 343 -9.39 6.47 2.43
CA GLY A 343 -10.82 6.20 2.30
C GLY A 343 -11.17 4.86 1.61
N ARG A 344 -10.65 4.61 0.40
CA ARG A 344 -10.92 3.40 -0.42
C ARG A 344 -12.40 2.98 -0.45
N MET A 345 -13.28 3.97 -0.58
CA MET A 345 -14.72 3.73 -0.56
C MET A 345 -15.11 2.82 -1.72
N GLY A 346 -15.79 1.73 -1.38
CA GLY A 346 -16.11 0.62 -2.29
C GLY A 346 -15.51 -0.71 -1.87
N LEU A 347 -14.46 -0.73 -1.04
CA LEU A 347 -13.90 -1.97 -0.49
C LEU A 347 -14.65 -2.41 0.77
N GLY A 348 -15.17 -3.65 0.75
CA GLY A 348 -15.60 -4.32 1.97
C GLY A 348 -14.41 -4.82 2.80
N ARG A 349 -14.66 -5.37 4.00
CA ARG A 349 -13.60 -5.91 4.87
C ARG A 349 -12.76 -7.01 4.20
N ALA A 350 -13.40 -7.95 3.50
CA ALA A 350 -12.70 -9.01 2.80
C ALA A 350 -11.86 -8.47 1.63
N ASP A 351 -12.37 -7.47 0.92
CA ASP A 351 -11.66 -6.79 -0.16
C ASP A 351 -10.44 -6.03 0.36
N TYR A 352 -10.59 -5.32 1.48
CA TYR A 352 -9.49 -4.61 2.13
C TYR A 352 -8.31 -5.53 2.41
N LEU A 353 -8.55 -6.69 3.02
CA LEU A 353 -7.50 -7.66 3.34
C LEU A 353 -6.82 -8.25 2.10
N ARG A 354 -7.49 -8.23 0.95
CA ARG A 354 -6.98 -8.80 -0.30
C ARG A 354 -6.29 -7.77 -1.20
N TYR A 355 -6.74 -6.52 -1.21
CA TYR A 355 -6.35 -5.53 -2.22
C TYR A 355 -5.69 -4.28 -1.64
N ALA A 356 -5.78 -4.02 -0.34
CA ALA A 356 -5.15 -2.85 0.26
C ALA A 356 -3.61 -3.04 0.32
N PRO A 357 -2.81 -2.06 -0.13
CA PRO A 357 -1.36 -2.20 -0.25
C PRO A 357 -0.66 -2.50 1.08
N GLU A 358 -1.17 -1.94 2.19
CA GLU A 358 -0.62 -2.14 3.53
C GLU A 358 -0.73 -3.59 4.03
N THR A 359 -1.47 -4.45 3.34
CA THR A 359 -1.54 -5.89 3.68
C THR A 359 -0.33 -6.66 3.16
N GLY A 360 0.39 -6.14 2.15
CA GLY A 360 1.42 -6.88 1.43
C GLY A 360 0.94 -8.16 0.75
N THR A 361 -0.38 -8.37 0.67
CA THR A 361 -0.95 -9.59 0.08
C THR A 361 -0.81 -9.53 -1.43
N ALA A 362 -0.07 -10.47 -1.99
CA ALA A 362 0.02 -10.60 -3.44
C ALA A 362 -1.10 -11.49 -3.99
N LEU A 363 -1.66 -11.12 -5.14
CA LEU A 363 -2.86 -11.74 -5.74
C LEU A 363 -2.67 -11.99 -7.24
N PRO A 364 -3.36 -12.98 -7.82
CA PRO A 364 -3.42 -13.08 -9.27
C PRO A 364 -4.35 -12.01 -9.84
N LEU A 365 -4.01 -11.45 -11.00
CA LEU A 365 -4.87 -10.53 -11.75
C LEU A 365 -5.87 -11.30 -12.61
N GLY A 366 -6.98 -10.67 -12.96
CA GLY A 366 -7.90 -11.23 -13.95
C GLY A 366 -7.42 -10.98 -15.37
N TRP A 367 -7.77 -11.86 -16.30
CA TRP A 367 -7.55 -11.66 -17.74
C TRP A 367 -8.86 -11.74 -18.50
N VAL A 368 -9.03 -10.82 -19.45
CA VAL A 368 -10.18 -10.79 -20.37
C VAL A 368 -9.71 -10.73 -21.81
N ALA A 369 -10.49 -11.32 -22.72
CA ALA A 369 -10.42 -11.04 -24.14
C ALA A 369 -11.41 -9.93 -24.47
N ALA A 370 -10.91 -8.81 -24.96
CA ALA A 370 -11.69 -7.65 -25.34
C ALA A 370 -11.70 -7.49 -26.87
N HIS A 371 -12.89 -7.41 -27.45
CA HIS A 371 -13.04 -7.35 -28.91
C HIS A 371 -12.49 -6.04 -29.47
N ARG A 372 -11.77 -6.08 -30.60
CA ARG A 372 -11.10 -4.94 -31.23
C ARG A 372 -12.03 -3.81 -31.67
N SER A 373 -13.33 -4.09 -31.84
CA SER A 373 -14.33 -3.03 -32.06
C SER A 373 -14.60 -2.15 -30.83
N ARG A 374 -14.01 -2.48 -29.68
CA ARG A 374 -14.18 -1.80 -28.38
C ARG A 374 -12.83 -1.49 -27.75
N ALA A 375 -11.86 -2.39 -27.90
CA ALA A 375 -10.52 -2.25 -27.34
C ALA A 375 -9.51 -1.72 -28.36
N HIS A 376 -8.62 -0.87 -27.88
CA HIS A 376 -7.47 -0.37 -28.63
C HIS A 376 -6.19 -0.61 -27.83
N PHE A 377 -5.19 -1.19 -28.51
CA PHE A 377 -3.84 -1.37 -27.99
C PHE A 377 -2.92 -0.31 -28.58
N SER A 378 -2.07 0.27 -27.73
CA SER A 378 -1.04 1.23 -28.09
C SER A 378 0.25 0.86 -27.36
N SER A 379 1.40 1.13 -27.96
CA SER A 379 2.72 0.84 -27.40
C SER A 379 3.78 1.78 -27.97
N ILE A 380 4.97 1.75 -27.38
CA ILE A 380 6.17 2.39 -27.95
C ILE A 380 6.60 1.68 -29.24
N ASP A 381 7.36 2.37 -30.09
CA ASP A 381 7.75 1.86 -31.42
C ASP A 381 8.55 0.55 -31.39
N THR A 382 9.27 0.28 -30.29
CA THR A 382 10.13 -0.91 -30.16
C THR A 382 9.39 -2.13 -29.62
N LEU A 383 8.09 -2.03 -29.33
CA LEU A 383 7.30 -3.09 -28.71
C LEU A 383 5.97 -3.25 -29.43
N ASP A 384 5.72 -4.43 -30.00
CA ASP A 384 4.41 -4.77 -30.54
C ASP A 384 3.58 -5.60 -29.54
N TYR A 385 2.33 -5.89 -29.91
CA TYR A 385 1.39 -6.61 -29.06
C TYR A 385 1.87 -8.04 -28.73
N ASP A 386 2.42 -8.76 -29.72
CA ASP A 386 2.86 -10.13 -29.53
C ASP A 386 4.13 -10.21 -28.70
N GLY A 387 5.04 -9.25 -28.87
CA GLY A 387 6.24 -9.05 -28.04
C GLY A 387 5.88 -8.79 -26.59
N LEU A 388 4.93 -7.86 -26.33
CA LEU A 388 4.45 -7.61 -24.97
C LEU A 388 3.91 -8.90 -24.33
N LEU A 389 3.04 -9.64 -25.02
CA LEU A 389 2.50 -10.88 -24.46
C LEU A 389 3.58 -11.94 -24.24
N ALA A 390 4.61 -12.02 -25.09
CA ALA A 390 5.71 -12.96 -24.92
C ALA A 390 6.59 -12.63 -23.70
N ASP A 391 6.78 -11.35 -23.39
CA ASP A 391 7.53 -10.89 -22.21
C ASP A 391 6.73 -11.10 -20.91
N GLU A 392 5.41 -10.89 -20.97
CA GLU A 392 4.53 -10.89 -19.80
C GLU A 392 3.89 -12.24 -19.47
N LEU A 393 3.74 -13.14 -20.45
CA LEU A 393 3.10 -14.44 -20.26
C LEU A 393 3.99 -15.57 -20.73
N ASP A 394 4.21 -16.55 -19.85
CA ASP A 394 4.87 -17.79 -20.24
C ASP A 394 4.09 -18.47 -21.39
N PRO A 395 4.76 -19.19 -22.32
CA PRO A 395 4.09 -19.81 -23.46
C PRO A 395 2.91 -20.72 -23.08
N GLY A 396 3.03 -21.44 -21.96
CA GLY A 396 1.95 -22.30 -21.44
C GLY A 396 0.76 -21.51 -20.90
N GLU A 397 0.99 -20.37 -20.26
CA GLU A 397 -0.07 -19.50 -19.75
C GLU A 397 -0.79 -18.78 -20.88
N ARG A 398 -0.05 -18.27 -21.86
CA ARG A 398 -0.62 -17.69 -23.09
C ARG A 398 -1.53 -18.70 -23.80
N ALA A 399 -1.04 -19.91 -24.05
CA ALA A 399 -1.82 -20.98 -24.68
C ALA A 399 -3.07 -21.36 -23.85
N ARG A 400 -2.99 -21.31 -22.51
CA ARG A 400 -4.15 -21.56 -21.63
C ARG A 400 -5.22 -20.49 -21.85
N LEU A 401 -4.86 -19.21 -21.84
CA LEU A 401 -5.79 -18.09 -22.01
C LEU A 401 -6.42 -18.11 -23.42
N GLU A 402 -5.61 -18.28 -24.46
CA GLU A 402 -6.07 -18.39 -25.85
C GLU A 402 -7.01 -19.59 -26.02
N GLY A 403 -6.69 -20.74 -25.42
CA GLY A 403 -7.56 -21.91 -25.44
C GLY A 403 -8.91 -21.70 -24.75
N VAL A 404 -8.99 -20.86 -23.71
CA VAL A 404 -10.27 -20.45 -23.09
C VAL A 404 -11.08 -19.59 -24.06
N LEU A 405 -10.43 -18.61 -24.70
CA LEU A 405 -11.07 -17.77 -25.71
C LEU A 405 -11.63 -18.59 -26.87
N GLU A 406 -10.83 -19.49 -27.44
CA GLU A 406 -11.28 -20.34 -28.54
C GLU A 406 -12.48 -21.22 -28.17
N ARG A 407 -12.50 -21.81 -26.95
CA ARG A 407 -13.66 -22.56 -26.48
C ARG A 407 -14.89 -21.66 -26.37
N ALA A 408 -14.72 -20.46 -25.81
CA ALA A 408 -15.81 -19.50 -25.68
C ALA A 408 -16.39 -19.05 -27.03
N LEU A 409 -15.58 -19.00 -28.10
CA LEU A 409 -16.02 -18.68 -29.46
C LEU A 409 -16.64 -19.88 -30.20
N ARG A 410 -16.22 -21.12 -29.91
CA ARG A 410 -16.82 -22.33 -30.52
C ARG A 410 -18.24 -22.62 -30.03
N ASP A 411 -18.50 -22.37 -28.75
CA ASP A 411 -19.76 -22.75 -28.09
C ASP A 411 -21.00 -21.95 -28.57
N THR A 412 -20.83 -20.92 -29.41
CA THR A 412 -21.90 -19.95 -29.72
C THR A 412 -22.62 -20.17 -31.05
N GLY A 413 -22.13 -21.04 -31.92
CA GLY A 413 -22.53 -20.99 -33.33
C GLY A 413 -22.02 -19.71 -34.00
N ASP A 414 -22.15 -19.64 -35.33
CA ASP A 414 -21.44 -18.76 -36.26
C ASP A 414 -21.58 -17.24 -35.96
N THR A 415 -20.79 -16.70 -35.03
CA THR A 415 -20.62 -15.24 -34.84
C THR A 415 -19.68 -14.63 -35.89
N GLY A 416 -18.88 -15.46 -36.57
CA GLY A 416 -17.83 -15.05 -37.49
C GLY A 416 -16.55 -14.50 -36.81
N ASP A 417 -16.59 -14.22 -35.50
CA ASP A 417 -15.45 -13.69 -34.74
C ASP A 417 -14.40 -14.79 -34.48
N THR A 418 -13.12 -14.45 -34.61
CA THR A 418 -11.96 -15.32 -34.37
C THR A 418 -11.12 -14.80 -33.20
N ALA A 419 -10.16 -15.59 -32.71
CA ALA A 419 -9.25 -15.12 -31.65
C ALA A 419 -8.47 -13.85 -32.05
N ALA A 420 -8.19 -13.67 -33.35
CA ALA A 420 -7.50 -12.48 -33.87
C ALA A 420 -8.32 -11.18 -33.70
N ASP A 421 -9.64 -11.29 -33.54
CA ASP A 421 -10.55 -10.15 -33.34
C ASP A 421 -10.56 -9.63 -31.89
N TYR A 422 -9.73 -10.21 -31.01
CA TYR A 422 -9.65 -9.86 -29.60
C TYR A 422 -8.24 -9.41 -29.19
N ILE A 423 -8.21 -8.64 -28.10
CA ILE A 423 -7.02 -8.23 -27.35
C ILE A 423 -7.16 -8.82 -25.94
N LEU A 424 -6.20 -9.63 -25.52
CA LEU A 424 -6.00 -10.04 -24.14
C LEU A 424 -5.55 -8.83 -23.32
N MET A 425 -6.23 -8.55 -22.21
CA MET A 425 -5.85 -7.48 -21.28
C MET A 425 -6.08 -7.90 -19.82
N PRO A 426 -5.24 -7.44 -18.89
CA PRO A 426 -5.42 -7.69 -17.48
C PRO A 426 -6.48 -6.76 -16.87
N VAL A 427 -7.13 -7.22 -15.81
CA VAL A 427 -8.21 -6.53 -15.11
C VAL A 427 -8.06 -6.80 -13.61
N HIS A 428 -8.28 -5.76 -12.80
CA HIS A 428 -8.33 -5.94 -11.35
C HIS A 428 -9.49 -6.89 -10.97
N PRO A 429 -9.26 -7.94 -10.15
CA PRO A 429 -10.33 -8.88 -9.76
C PRO A 429 -11.56 -8.20 -9.14
N TRP A 430 -11.37 -7.30 -8.17
CA TRP A 430 -12.45 -6.44 -7.65
C TRP A 430 -13.24 -5.69 -8.73
N GLN A 431 -12.57 -5.12 -9.74
CA GLN A 431 -13.23 -4.39 -10.82
C GLN A 431 -14.09 -5.33 -11.67
N TRP A 432 -13.60 -6.55 -11.94
CA TRP A 432 -14.41 -7.56 -12.61
C TRP A 432 -15.64 -7.94 -11.79
N GLU A 433 -15.43 -8.32 -10.53
CA GLU A 433 -16.48 -8.82 -9.63
C GLU A 433 -17.56 -7.77 -9.34
N ASN A 434 -17.16 -6.52 -9.05
CA ASN A 434 -18.06 -5.49 -8.52
C ASN A 434 -18.55 -4.47 -9.55
N ARG A 435 -17.96 -4.46 -10.75
CA ARG A 435 -18.29 -3.47 -11.79
C ARG A 435 -18.54 -4.13 -13.13
N LEU A 436 -17.54 -4.73 -13.76
CA LEU A 436 -17.65 -5.15 -15.17
C LEU A 436 -18.67 -6.28 -15.36
N SER A 437 -18.72 -7.26 -14.45
CA SER A 437 -19.65 -8.39 -14.52
C SER A 437 -21.13 -7.97 -14.51
N ILE A 438 -21.44 -6.78 -13.99
CA ILE A 438 -22.80 -6.23 -13.89
C ILE A 438 -22.99 -5.09 -14.89
N THR A 439 -22.16 -4.04 -14.80
CA THR A 439 -22.29 -2.81 -15.59
C THR A 439 -22.02 -3.05 -17.08
N PHE A 440 -21.12 -3.98 -17.42
CA PHE A 440 -20.77 -4.31 -18.81
C PHE A 440 -21.45 -5.62 -19.25
N ALA A 441 -22.52 -6.05 -18.57
CA ALA A 441 -23.21 -7.30 -18.87
C ALA A 441 -23.69 -7.42 -20.33
N ASN A 442 -24.06 -6.30 -20.97
CA ASN A 442 -24.41 -6.31 -22.40
C ASN A 442 -23.21 -6.70 -23.28
N ASP A 443 -22.03 -6.13 -23.00
CA ASP A 443 -20.82 -6.44 -23.76
C ASP A 443 -20.34 -7.87 -23.47
N ILE A 444 -20.53 -8.38 -22.25
CA ILE A 444 -20.25 -9.77 -21.90
C ILE A 444 -21.19 -10.73 -22.62
N ALA A 445 -22.50 -10.47 -22.58
CA ALA A 445 -23.52 -11.26 -23.26
C ALA A 445 -23.32 -11.26 -24.79
N ALA A 446 -22.93 -10.11 -25.35
CA ALA A 446 -22.57 -9.95 -26.75
C ALA A 446 -21.15 -10.42 -27.11
N ARG A 447 -20.44 -11.04 -26.16
CA ARG A 447 -19.07 -11.56 -26.31
C ARG A 447 -18.05 -10.52 -26.79
N LYS A 448 -18.31 -9.24 -26.56
CA LYS A 448 -17.32 -8.17 -26.77
C LYS A 448 -16.33 -8.07 -25.61
N LEU A 449 -16.65 -8.69 -24.48
CA LEU A 449 -15.75 -8.90 -23.35
C LEU A 449 -15.91 -10.32 -22.80
N ILE A 450 -14.84 -11.12 -22.78
CA ILE A 450 -14.87 -12.53 -22.35
C ILE A 450 -13.87 -12.72 -21.22
N TRP A 451 -14.31 -13.28 -20.08
CA TRP A 451 -13.42 -13.68 -18.99
C TRP A 451 -12.60 -14.92 -19.33
N LEU A 452 -11.28 -14.86 -19.12
CA LEU A 452 -10.35 -15.94 -19.43
C LEU A 452 -9.80 -16.66 -18.20
N GLY A 453 -9.92 -16.04 -17.02
CA GLY A 453 -9.43 -16.58 -15.76
C GLY A 453 -8.45 -15.65 -15.06
N ALA A 454 -7.94 -16.11 -13.92
CA ALA A 454 -6.88 -15.43 -13.19
C ALA A 454 -5.51 -15.77 -13.79
N SER A 455 -4.52 -14.89 -13.62
CA SER A 455 -3.11 -15.11 -13.99
C SER A 455 -2.46 -16.21 -13.16
N ALA A 456 -1.44 -16.86 -13.73
CA ALA A 456 -0.54 -17.74 -12.99
C ALA A 456 0.35 -16.95 -12.01
N ASP A 457 0.91 -15.84 -12.47
CA ASP A 457 1.72 -14.93 -11.66
C ASP A 457 0.88 -14.15 -10.67
N HIS A 458 1.53 -13.77 -9.58
CA HIS A 458 0.93 -12.97 -8.53
C HIS A 458 1.60 -11.61 -8.40
N TYR A 459 0.79 -10.66 -7.96
CA TYR A 459 1.16 -9.26 -7.92
C TYR A 459 0.80 -8.63 -6.59
N GLN A 460 1.71 -7.82 -6.06
CA GLN A 460 1.46 -7.00 -4.88
C GLN A 460 0.88 -5.63 -5.29
N PRO A 461 -0.26 -5.19 -4.73
CA PRO A 461 -0.72 -3.82 -4.87
C PRO A 461 0.32 -2.83 -4.33
N GLN A 462 0.67 -1.83 -5.13
CA GLN A 462 1.49 -0.69 -4.70
C GLN A 462 0.63 0.36 -3.99
N GLN A 463 1.22 1.42 -3.42
CA GLN A 463 0.50 2.47 -2.68
C GLN A 463 -0.68 3.10 -3.46
N SER A 464 -0.61 3.16 -4.79
CA SER A 464 -1.74 3.56 -5.68
C SER A 464 -2.97 2.66 -5.62
N ILE A 465 -2.87 1.50 -4.96
CA ILE A 465 -3.84 0.38 -4.89
C ILE A 465 -3.97 -0.38 -6.21
N ARG A 466 -4.03 0.33 -7.33
CA ARG A 466 -4.38 -0.22 -8.65
C ARG A 466 -3.19 -0.52 -9.58
N THR A 467 -1.97 -0.28 -9.11
CA THR A 467 -0.72 -0.65 -9.78
C THR A 467 -0.12 -1.85 -9.07
N PHE A 468 0.38 -2.80 -9.84
CA PHE A 468 0.68 -4.15 -9.39
C PHE A 468 2.11 -4.51 -9.75
N PHE A 469 2.95 -4.82 -8.76
CA PHE A 469 4.30 -5.33 -8.97
C PHE A 469 4.29 -6.85 -9.00
N ASN A 470 4.90 -7.46 -10.01
CA ASN A 470 4.97 -8.91 -10.14
C ASN A 470 5.99 -9.49 -9.14
N VAL A 471 5.54 -10.25 -8.14
CA VAL A 471 6.45 -10.79 -7.12
C VAL A 471 7.06 -12.13 -7.52
N ASP A 472 6.44 -12.83 -8.49
CA ASP A 472 6.92 -14.14 -8.96
C ASP A 472 7.99 -13.97 -10.05
N ALA A 473 7.83 -12.96 -10.91
CA ALA A 473 8.80 -12.53 -11.92
C ALA A 473 9.07 -11.01 -11.83
N PRO A 474 9.89 -10.56 -10.85
CA PRO A 474 10.12 -9.14 -10.57
C PRO A 474 10.68 -8.29 -11.73
N GLN A 475 11.20 -8.93 -12.77
CA GLN A 475 11.70 -8.27 -13.98
C GLN A 475 10.58 -7.88 -14.96
N ARG A 476 9.40 -8.50 -14.86
CA ARG A 476 8.24 -8.17 -15.69
C ARG A 476 7.68 -6.79 -15.33
N HIS A 477 6.92 -6.21 -16.24
CA HIS A 477 6.35 -4.89 -16.06
C HIS A 477 5.42 -4.84 -14.84
N TYR A 478 5.30 -3.67 -14.24
CA TYR A 478 4.12 -3.39 -13.43
C TYR A 478 2.88 -3.40 -14.32
N VAL A 479 1.76 -3.81 -13.76
CA VAL A 479 0.45 -3.68 -14.40
C VAL A 479 -0.36 -2.65 -13.64
N LYS A 480 -0.81 -1.57 -14.30
CA LYS A 480 -1.77 -0.62 -13.73
C LYS A 480 -3.13 -0.85 -14.35
N THR A 481 -4.17 -0.93 -13.53
CA THR A 481 -5.54 -1.30 -13.96
C THR A 481 -6.55 -0.23 -13.54
N ALA A 482 -7.69 -0.17 -14.23
CA ALA A 482 -8.83 0.58 -13.75
C ALA A 482 -9.44 -0.05 -12.49
N MET A 483 -9.72 0.76 -11.46
CA MET A 483 -10.39 0.32 -10.24
C MET A 483 -11.35 1.40 -9.73
N SER A 484 -12.66 1.18 -9.83
CA SER A 484 -13.69 2.19 -9.52
C SER A 484 -14.01 2.30 -8.02
N ILE A 485 -12.98 2.57 -7.22
CA ILE A 485 -13.06 2.97 -5.82
C ILE A 485 -12.77 4.47 -5.68
N LEU A 486 -13.31 5.11 -4.65
CA LEU A 486 -13.04 6.51 -4.33
C LEU A 486 -11.95 6.58 -3.25
N ASN A 487 -10.88 7.32 -3.51
CA ASN A 487 -9.81 7.55 -2.54
C ASN A 487 -9.21 8.95 -2.73
N MET A 488 -9.17 9.76 -1.67
CA MET A 488 -8.66 11.15 -1.70
C MET A 488 -9.39 12.03 -2.73
N GLY A 489 -10.72 11.97 -2.75
CA GLY A 489 -11.50 12.80 -3.68
C GLY A 489 -11.45 12.41 -5.16
N PHE A 490 -10.79 11.28 -5.50
CA PHE A 490 -10.70 10.77 -6.87
C PHE A 490 -11.21 9.35 -7.00
N MET A 491 -12.06 9.13 -8.01
CA MET A 491 -12.33 7.79 -8.52
C MET A 491 -11.09 7.24 -9.22
N ARG A 492 -10.62 6.07 -8.78
CA ARG A 492 -9.37 5.43 -9.27
C ARG A 492 -9.54 4.70 -10.62
N GLY A 493 -10.29 5.31 -11.54
CA GLY A 493 -10.48 4.81 -12.92
C GLY A 493 -9.35 5.18 -13.87
N LEU A 494 -9.18 4.43 -14.96
CA LEU A 494 -8.13 4.65 -15.97
C LEU A 494 -8.78 4.98 -17.32
N SER A 495 -8.42 6.13 -17.92
CA SER A 495 -9.10 6.65 -19.11
C SER A 495 -8.66 5.94 -20.39
N ALA A 496 -9.60 5.27 -21.06
CA ALA A 496 -9.34 4.60 -22.34
C ALA A 496 -8.85 5.57 -23.43
N GLU A 497 -9.28 6.83 -23.39
CA GLU A 497 -8.81 7.86 -24.33
C GLU A 497 -7.37 8.30 -24.02
N TYR A 498 -6.98 8.40 -22.75
CA TYR A 498 -5.60 8.76 -22.39
C TYR A 498 -4.62 7.65 -22.75
N MET A 499 -5.04 6.39 -22.60
CA MET A 499 -4.20 5.22 -22.88
C MET A 499 -3.65 5.22 -24.31
N LYS A 500 -4.40 5.73 -25.29
CA LYS A 500 -3.95 5.82 -26.69
C LYS A 500 -2.63 6.58 -26.83
N ALA A 501 -2.49 7.70 -26.13
CA ALA A 501 -1.31 8.57 -26.21
C ALA A 501 -0.27 8.27 -25.14
N THR A 502 -0.59 7.45 -24.12
CA THR A 502 0.29 7.20 -22.99
C THR A 502 1.66 6.65 -23.40
N PRO A 503 1.79 5.60 -24.22
CA PRO A 503 3.09 5.12 -24.66
C PRO A 503 3.87 6.14 -25.49
N ALA A 504 3.21 6.87 -26.40
CA ALA A 504 3.84 7.91 -27.20
C ALA A 504 4.40 9.06 -26.33
N ILE A 505 3.68 9.46 -25.28
CA ILE A 505 4.17 10.44 -24.29
C ILE A 505 5.44 9.92 -23.61
N ASN A 506 5.44 8.66 -23.19
CA ASN A 506 6.57 8.05 -22.50
C ASN A 506 7.79 7.86 -23.43
N GLN A 507 7.56 7.56 -24.72
CA GLN A 507 8.62 7.51 -25.72
C GLN A 507 9.24 8.88 -25.94
N TRP A 508 8.42 9.91 -26.17
CA TRP A 508 8.89 11.30 -26.32
C TRP A 508 9.72 11.74 -25.12
N LEU A 509 9.25 11.44 -23.91
CA LEU A 509 9.93 11.82 -22.68
C LEU A 509 11.25 11.04 -22.49
N GLY A 510 11.27 9.74 -22.82
CA GLY A 510 12.49 8.93 -22.82
C GLY A 510 13.55 9.49 -23.77
N GLU A 511 13.16 9.81 -25.00
CA GLU A 511 14.05 10.43 -25.97
C GLU A 511 14.55 11.81 -25.52
N LEU A 512 13.71 12.60 -24.85
CA LEU A 512 14.10 13.89 -24.28
C LEU A 512 15.20 13.69 -23.22
N PHE A 513 15.00 12.77 -22.28
CA PHE A 513 15.97 12.48 -21.21
C PHE A 513 17.29 11.92 -21.74
N GLU A 514 17.24 11.08 -22.79
CA GLU A 514 18.44 10.52 -23.42
C GLU A 514 19.24 11.55 -24.22
N LYS A 515 18.56 12.48 -24.93
CA LYS A 515 19.22 13.46 -25.82
C LYS A 515 19.65 14.73 -25.11
N ASP A 516 19.01 15.09 -24.00
CA ASP A 516 19.36 16.28 -23.24
C ASP A 516 20.72 16.12 -22.53
N ALA A 517 21.61 17.10 -22.71
CA ALA A 517 22.98 17.04 -22.21
C ALA A 517 23.10 17.15 -20.68
N VAL A 518 22.07 17.65 -20.00
CA VAL A 518 21.99 17.70 -18.54
C VAL A 518 21.38 16.41 -18.03
N LEU A 519 20.14 16.09 -18.41
CA LEU A 519 19.36 14.96 -17.89
C LEU A 519 20.07 13.62 -18.12
N SER A 520 20.73 13.42 -19.27
CA SER A 520 21.47 12.18 -19.58
C SER A 520 22.66 11.91 -18.63
N THR A 521 23.09 12.91 -17.87
CA THR A 521 24.21 12.81 -16.90
C THR A 521 23.74 12.90 -15.45
N GLN A 522 22.50 13.34 -15.21
CA GLN A 522 21.95 13.48 -13.87
C GLN A 522 21.55 12.10 -13.29
N PRO A 523 21.56 11.93 -11.96
CA PRO A 523 21.14 10.69 -11.32
C PRO A 523 19.61 10.54 -11.29
N VAL A 524 18.98 10.56 -12.46
CA VAL A 524 17.54 10.42 -12.67
C VAL A 524 17.25 9.50 -13.86
N ALA A 525 16.19 8.70 -13.77
CA ALA A 525 15.67 7.94 -14.89
C ALA A 525 14.14 7.85 -14.83
N LEU A 526 13.55 7.33 -15.91
CA LEU A 526 12.10 7.18 -16.07
C LEU A 526 11.73 5.70 -16.01
N LEU A 527 10.57 5.38 -15.44
CA LEU A 527 9.90 4.10 -15.62
C LEU A 527 8.75 4.27 -16.59
N ARG A 528 8.99 3.90 -17.85
CA ARG A 528 8.08 4.19 -18.96
C ARG A 528 6.86 3.28 -18.95
N GLU A 529 5.72 3.85 -19.29
CA GLU A 529 4.47 3.13 -19.56
C GLU A 529 4.46 2.68 -21.02
N VAL A 530 5.14 1.56 -21.29
CA VAL A 530 5.53 1.13 -22.64
C VAL A 530 4.38 0.59 -23.50
N ALA A 531 3.27 0.19 -22.86
CA ALA A 531 2.10 -0.31 -23.55
C ALA A 531 0.82 -0.03 -22.75
N ALA A 532 -0.31 0.10 -23.45
CA ALA A 532 -1.61 0.31 -22.86
C ALA A 532 -2.75 -0.30 -23.68
N VAL A 533 -3.83 -0.68 -23.01
CA VAL A 533 -5.11 -1.09 -23.62
C VAL A 533 -6.23 -0.27 -23.00
N GLY A 534 -7.01 0.40 -23.85
CA GLY A 534 -8.25 1.09 -23.46
C GLY A 534 -9.47 0.39 -24.03
N TYR A 535 -10.52 0.17 -23.21
CA TYR A 535 -11.80 -0.36 -23.67
C TYR A 535 -12.88 0.74 -23.64
N ARG A 536 -13.57 0.91 -24.76
CA ARG A 536 -14.63 1.91 -24.93
C ARG A 536 -16.00 1.25 -24.95
N ASN A 537 -16.89 1.70 -24.08
CA ASN A 537 -18.30 1.27 -24.09
C ASN A 537 -19.17 2.36 -24.78
N PRO A 538 -19.72 2.10 -25.97
CA PRO A 538 -20.42 3.14 -26.73
C PRO A 538 -21.68 3.66 -26.07
N GLN A 539 -22.36 2.85 -25.25
CA GLN A 539 -23.55 3.30 -24.54
C GLN A 539 -23.17 4.39 -23.54
N PHE A 540 -22.11 4.19 -22.75
CA PHE A 540 -21.61 5.22 -21.85
C PHE A 540 -21.02 6.41 -22.59
N GLU A 541 -20.35 6.20 -23.72
CA GLU A 541 -19.86 7.33 -24.52
C GLU A 541 -20.98 8.18 -25.10
N ALA A 542 -22.05 7.56 -25.59
CA ALA A 542 -23.21 8.30 -26.08
C ALA A 542 -23.93 9.07 -24.96
N ALA A 543 -23.86 8.58 -23.71
CA ALA A 543 -24.61 9.11 -22.58
C ALA A 543 -23.85 10.11 -21.69
N THR A 544 -22.54 10.24 -21.83
CA THR A 544 -21.68 11.02 -20.91
C THR A 544 -20.68 11.89 -21.66
N ASP A 545 -19.93 12.76 -20.97
CA ASP A 545 -18.76 13.45 -21.53
C ASP A 545 -17.45 12.69 -21.23
N ALA A 546 -16.31 13.18 -21.76
CA ALA A 546 -15.00 12.54 -21.61
C ALA A 546 -14.46 12.49 -20.17
N SER A 547 -14.98 13.32 -19.26
CA SER A 547 -14.53 13.39 -17.86
C SER A 547 -15.19 12.31 -16.99
N ALA A 548 -16.34 11.78 -17.42
CA ALA A 548 -17.16 10.87 -16.64
C ALA A 548 -16.44 9.58 -16.20
N ALA A 549 -16.67 9.17 -14.95
CA ALA A 549 -16.03 7.99 -14.36
C ALA A 549 -16.39 6.69 -15.10
N GLN A 550 -17.57 6.61 -15.72
CA GLN A 550 -18.05 5.44 -16.48
C GLN A 550 -17.18 5.15 -17.70
N ARG A 551 -16.54 6.17 -18.28
CA ARG A 551 -15.59 6.01 -19.40
C ARG A 551 -14.18 5.57 -18.95
N LYS A 552 -13.98 5.37 -17.64
CA LYS A 552 -12.69 5.06 -17.02
C LYS A 552 -12.71 3.72 -16.27
N MET A 553 -13.69 2.87 -16.55
CA MET A 553 -13.94 1.62 -15.82
C MET A 553 -13.12 0.43 -16.34
N LEU A 554 -12.56 0.49 -17.55
CA LEU A 554 -11.81 -0.62 -18.14
C LEU A 554 -10.67 -0.12 -19.03
N ALA A 555 -9.47 -0.15 -18.48
CA ALA A 555 -8.21 0.03 -19.18
C ALA A 555 -7.10 -0.62 -18.35
N ALA A 556 -5.97 -0.89 -18.99
CA ALA A 556 -4.74 -1.33 -18.35
C ALA A 556 -3.52 -0.73 -19.05
N LEU A 557 -2.41 -0.61 -18.32
CA LEU A 557 -1.10 -0.30 -18.89
C LEU A 557 0.01 -1.12 -18.24
N TRP A 558 1.12 -1.25 -18.97
CA TRP A 558 2.34 -1.90 -18.52
C TRP A 558 3.42 -0.85 -18.35
N ARG A 559 4.09 -0.86 -17.20
CA ARG A 559 5.18 0.05 -16.87
C ARG A 559 6.45 -0.73 -16.57
N GLU A 560 7.59 -0.25 -17.04
CA GLU A 560 8.89 -0.88 -16.80
C GLU A 560 9.13 -1.17 -15.32
N SER A 561 9.70 -2.35 -15.04
CA SER A 561 10.18 -2.67 -13.70
C SER A 561 11.60 -2.15 -13.50
N PRO A 562 11.91 -1.55 -12.34
CA PRO A 562 13.25 -1.08 -12.03
C PRO A 562 14.24 -2.21 -11.75
N ILE A 563 13.78 -3.44 -11.49
CA ILE A 563 14.62 -4.53 -10.98
C ILE A 563 15.76 -4.89 -11.95
N GLY A 564 15.51 -4.81 -13.26
CA GLY A 564 16.48 -5.19 -14.28
C GLY A 564 17.58 -4.17 -14.48
N ALA A 565 17.36 -2.95 -14.00
CA ALA A 565 18.28 -1.82 -14.12
C ALA A 565 19.12 -1.60 -12.85
N LEU A 566 19.02 -2.48 -11.85
CA LEU A 566 19.81 -2.38 -10.62
C LEU A 566 21.22 -2.93 -10.81
N ALA A 567 22.21 -2.21 -10.29
CA ALA A 567 23.56 -2.71 -10.11
C ALA A 567 23.69 -3.54 -8.81
N ASP A 568 24.78 -4.28 -8.69
CA ASP A 568 25.06 -5.10 -7.50
C ASP A 568 25.07 -4.26 -6.21
N GLY A 569 24.29 -4.71 -5.24
CA GLY A 569 24.11 -4.06 -3.94
C GLY A 569 23.11 -2.91 -3.93
N GLU A 570 22.56 -2.51 -5.08
CA GLU A 570 21.51 -1.50 -5.12
C GLU A 570 20.16 -2.06 -4.64
N ARG A 571 19.39 -1.19 -4.00
CA ARG A 571 18.08 -1.45 -3.43
C ARG A 571 17.10 -0.36 -3.85
N LEU A 572 15.82 -0.62 -3.70
CA LEU A 572 14.75 0.31 -4.04
C LEU A 572 13.93 0.66 -2.80
N ALA A 573 13.50 1.91 -2.73
CA ALA A 573 12.50 2.38 -1.77
C ALA A 573 11.61 3.42 -2.44
N THR A 574 10.30 3.38 -2.18
CA THR A 574 9.42 4.51 -2.49
C THR A 574 9.92 5.77 -1.78
N MET A 575 9.89 6.94 -2.43
CA MET A 575 10.32 8.19 -1.78
C MET A 575 9.41 8.55 -0.60
N ALA A 576 8.15 8.10 -0.60
CA ALA A 576 7.25 8.20 0.55
C ALA A 576 7.87 7.62 1.84
N SER A 577 8.81 6.67 1.72
CA SER A 577 9.50 6.11 2.88
C SER A 577 10.39 7.12 3.59
N LEU A 578 10.82 8.22 2.95
CA LEU A 578 11.57 9.27 3.66
C LEU A 578 10.71 10.02 4.68
N LEU A 579 9.38 9.97 4.54
CA LEU A 579 8.43 10.51 5.50
C LEU A 579 7.87 9.45 6.46
N HIS A 580 8.37 8.21 6.38
CA HIS A 580 7.90 7.13 7.22
C HIS A 580 8.45 7.25 8.64
N VAL A 581 7.54 7.09 9.60
CA VAL A 581 7.83 6.96 11.03
C VAL A 581 7.26 5.62 11.49
N ASP A 582 8.08 4.81 12.17
CA ASP A 582 7.67 3.50 12.68
C ASP A 582 6.81 3.61 13.96
N ASP A 583 6.40 2.47 14.50
CA ASP A 583 5.55 2.39 15.69
C ASP A 583 6.23 2.88 16.98
N GLN A 584 7.56 3.05 16.95
CA GLN A 584 8.37 3.60 18.03
C GLN A 584 8.68 5.09 17.84
N GLY A 585 8.11 5.71 16.80
CA GLY A 585 8.34 7.13 16.50
C GLY A 585 9.67 7.39 15.80
N ARG A 586 10.29 6.40 15.14
CA ARG A 586 11.59 6.55 14.48
C ARG A 586 11.49 6.73 12.97
N SER A 587 12.21 7.72 12.46
CA SER A 587 12.26 8.10 11.05
C SER A 587 13.09 7.13 10.20
N PHE A 588 12.54 6.72 9.07
CA PHE A 588 13.24 5.90 8.08
C PHE A 588 14.33 6.69 7.34
N ALA A 589 14.12 7.98 7.05
CA ALA A 589 15.17 8.83 6.47
C ALA A 589 16.37 8.94 7.41
N ALA A 590 16.14 9.11 8.71
CA ALA A 590 17.20 9.10 9.72
C ALA A 590 17.95 7.76 9.75
N ALA A 591 17.23 6.64 9.62
CA ALA A 591 17.85 5.31 9.55
C ALA A 591 18.71 5.12 8.29
N LEU A 592 18.28 5.62 7.13
CA LEU A 592 19.08 5.62 5.90
C LEU A 592 20.35 6.45 6.05
N ILE A 593 20.24 7.69 6.55
CA ILE A 593 21.39 8.58 6.76
C ILE A 593 22.42 7.89 7.68
N ARG A 594 21.99 7.39 8.84
CA ARG A 594 22.89 6.72 9.80
C ARG A 594 23.52 5.46 9.22
N SER A 595 22.77 4.66 8.47
CA SER A 595 23.31 3.43 7.85
C SER A 595 24.26 3.71 6.69
N SER A 596 24.16 4.89 6.06
CA SER A 596 25.06 5.30 4.98
C SER A 596 26.46 5.69 5.42
N GLY A 597 26.63 6.07 6.69
CA GLY A 597 27.89 6.61 7.19
C GLY A 597 28.30 7.95 6.56
N LEU A 598 27.43 8.57 5.76
CA LEU A 598 27.63 9.92 5.23
C LEU A 598 27.26 10.98 6.26
N ASP A 599 27.87 12.16 6.13
CA ASP A 599 27.37 13.34 6.83
C ASP A 599 25.94 13.65 6.35
N PRO A 600 25.00 14.02 7.25
CA PRO A 600 23.60 14.28 6.87
C PRO A 600 23.44 15.30 5.74
N GLU A 601 24.30 16.33 5.72
CA GLU A 601 24.31 17.36 4.67
C GLU A 601 24.68 16.79 3.30
N GLN A 602 25.66 15.88 3.25
CA GLN A 602 26.11 15.21 2.02
C GLN A 602 25.04 14.24 1.51
N TRP A 603 24.40 13.51 2.42
CA TRP A 603 23.29 12.64 2.07
C TRP A 603 22.12 13.44 1.47
N LEU A 604 21.75 14.56 2.10
CA LEU A 604 20.69 15.45 1.59
C LEU A 604 21.08 16.03 0.23
N ALA A 605 22.33 16.48 0.06
CA ALA A 605 22.81 17.01 -1.22
C ALA A 605 22.70 15.96 -2.35
N ALA A 606 23.09 14.71 -2.09
CA ALA A 606 22.96 13.62 -3.07
C ALA A 606 21.50 13.32 -3.43
N TYR A 607 20.60 13.32 -2.44
CA TYR A 607 19.16 13.19 -2.68
C TYR A 607 18.62 14.34 -3.55
N LEU A 608 18.98 15.59 -3.24
CA LEU A 608 18.53 16.76 -3.99
C LEU A 608 19.06 16.79 -5.42
N ASP A 609 20.28 16.32 -5.65
CA ASP A 609 20.86 16.18 -7.00
C ASP A 609 20.13 15.13 -7.83
N ALA A 610 19.67 14.04 -7.22
CA ALA A 610 18.88 13.02 -7.89
C ALA A 610 17.42 13.45 -8.13
N TYR A 611 16.84 14.21 -7.21
CA TYR A 611 15.41 14.51 -7.18
C TYR A 611 15.07 15.93 -7.64
N LEU A 612 15.53 16.95 -6.92
CA LEU A 612 15.10 18.34 -7.12
C LEU A 612 15.74 18.97 -8.35
N VAL A 613 17.05 18.79 -8.53
CA VAL A 613 17.80 19.44 -9.62
C VAL A 613 17.25 19.05 -11.01
N PRO A 614 16.96 17.77 -11.32
CA PRO A 614 16.39 17.39 -12.61
C PRO A 614 14.98 17.95 -12.85
N LEU A 615 14.15 18.06 -11.81
CA LEU A 615 12.81 18.67 -11.91
C LEU A 615 12.92 20.16 -12.26
N VAL A 616 13.82 20.88 -11.59
CA VAL A 616 14.07 22.30 -11.89
C VAL A 616 14.69 22.49 -13.27
N HIS A 617 15.54 21.56 -13.71
CA HIS A 617 16.04 21.57 -15.09
C HIS A 617 14.91 21.38 -16.10
N CYS A 618 14.01 20.40 -15.90
CA CYS A 618 12.85 20.18 -16.77
C CYS A 618 11.97 21.43 -16.88
N LEU A 619 11.77 22.15 -15.77
CA LEU A 619 11.07 23.43 -15.77
C LEU A 619 11.82 24.51 -16.55
N ALA A 620 13.09 24.77 -16.21
CA ALA A 620 13.85 25.85 -16.82
C ALA A 620 14.07 25.63 -18.34
N ALA A 621 14.36 24.40 -18.75
CA ALA A 621 14.68 24.10 -20.14
C ALA A 621 13.41 23.88 -21.00
N TYR A 622 12.35 23.32 -20.42
CA TYR A 622 11.24 22.76 -21.21
C TYR A 622 9.84 23.20 -20.75
N ASP A 623 9.71 23.96 -19.66
CA ASP A 623 8.43 24.21 -18.97
C ASP A 623 7.67 22.90 -18.70
N LEU A 624 8.42 21.82 -18.46
CA LEU A 624 7.92 20.46 -18.24
C LEU A 624 7.80 20.19 -16.74
N VAL A 625 6.61 19.79 -16.31
CA VAL A 625 6.30 19.40 -14.94
C VAL A 625 5.89 17.94 -14.83
N PHE A 626 6.06 17.40 -13.63
CA PHE A 626 5.63 16.07 -13.20
C PHE A 626 4.69 16.23 -12.01
N MET A 627 4.21 15.10 -11.47
CA MET A 627 3.60 15.03 -10.14
C MET A 627 4.58 14.33 -9.18
N PRO A 628 5.62 15.01 -8.68
CA PRO A 628 6.80 14.39 -8.06
C PRO A 628 6.59 13.97 -6.59
N HIS A 629 5.37 13.69 -6.15
CA HIS A 629 5.12 13.33 -4.76
C HIS A 629 5.72 11.97 -4.36
N GLY A 630 5.81 11.70 -3.06
CA GLY A 630 6.47 10.51 -2.47
C GLY A 630 6.17 9.18 -3.18
N GLU A 631 4.92 8.92 -3.56
CA GLU A 631 4.55 7.69 -4.25
C GLU A 631 5.08 7.59 -5.69
N ASN A 632 5.24 8.70 -6.43
CA ASN A 632 5.62 8.72 -7.85
C ASN A 632 7.12 8.73 -8.10
N VAL A 633 7.89 8.59 -7.03
CA VAL A 633 9.34 8.62 -7.06
C VAL A 633 9.87 7.37 -6.35
N ILE A 634 10.77 6.66 -7.00
CA ILE A 634 11.47 5.52 -6.41
C ILE A 634 12.94 5.88 -6.25
N LEU A 635 13.46 5.74 -5.04
CA LEU A 635 14.87 5.89 -4.71
C LEU A 635 15.62 4.61 -5.09
N VAL A 636 16.73 4.74 -5.80
CA VAL A 636 17.75 3.71 -5.88
C VAL A 636 18.79 4.02 -4.81
N LEU A 637 18.96 3.08 -3.88
CA LEU A 637 19.80 3.21 -2.70
C LEU A 637 20.96 2.24 -2.78
N LYS A 638 22.13 2.65 -2.31
CA LYS A 638 23.27 1.75 -2.06
C LYS A 638 23.84 2.08 -0.69
N ASP A 639 23.88 1.07 0.17
CA ASP A 639 24.32 1.21 1.57
C ASP A 639 23.63 2.39 2.26
N GLY A 640 22.33 2.59 2.07
CA GLY A 640 21.58 3.70 2.66
C GLY A 640 21.70 5.08 1.97
N ALA A 641 22.66 5.26 1.05
CA ALA A 641 22.83 6.51 0.29
C ALA A 641 22.01 6.51 -1.02
N VAL A 642 21.43 7.66 -1.38
CA VAL A 642 20.70 7.85 -2.65
C VAL A 642 21.68 7.89 -3.82
N GLN A 643 21.51 6.97 -4.77
CA GLN A 643 22.33 6.89 -5.99
C GLN A 643 21.65 7.56 -7.18
N ARG A 644 20.34 7.33 -7.32
CA ARG A 644 19.49 7.96 -8.34
C ARG A 644 18.02 7.88 -7.97
N VAL A 645 17.20 8.64 -8.68
CA VAL A 645 15.73 8.62 -8.58
C VAL A 645 15.11 8.11 -9.88
N LEU A 646 14.03 7.35 -9.75
CA LEU A 646 13.21 6.89 -10.87
C LEU A 646 11.84 7.57 -10.78
N LEU A 647 11.44 8.27 -11.84
CA LEU A 647 10.13 8.92 -11.97
C LEU A 647 9.13 7.97 -12.64
N LYS A 648 7.90 7.92 -12.12
CA LYS A 648 6.80 7.11 -12.66
C LYS A 648 5.48 7.88 -12.70
N ASP A 649 4.44 7.24 -13.25
CA ASP A 649 3.12 7.84 -13.48
C ASP A 649 3.21 9.07 -14.40
N LEU A 650 3.66 8.81 -15.62
CA LEU A 650 4.09 9.84 -16.56
C LEU A 650 2.95 10.28 -17.47
N GLY A 651 2.31 9.34 -18.17
CA GLY A 651 1.31 9.65 -19.20
C GLY A 651 0.08 10.37 -18.67
N GLU A 652 -0.33 10.14 -17.42
CA GLU A 652 -1.49 10.83 -16.82
C GLU A 652 -1.13 12.18 -16.19
N GLU A 653 0.12 12.40 -15.76
CA GLU A 653 0.47 13.47 -14.82
C GLU A 653 1.44 14.52 -15.38
N ILE A 654 2.23 14.23 -16.43
CA ILE A 654 3.13 15.27 -16.96
C ILE A 654 2.33 16.37 -17.67
N ALA A 655 2.88 17.58 -17.62
CA ALA A 655 2.38 18.68 -18.43
C ALA A 655 3.53 19.56 -18.96
N VAL A 656 3.33 20.14 -20.14
CA VAL A 656 4.25 21.12 -20.73
C VAL A 656 3.51 22.44 -20.83
N LEU A 657 3.96 23.43 -20.06
CA LEU A 657 3.15 24.60 -19.68
C LEU A 657 3.23 25.77 -20.67
N SER A 658 4.07 25.67 -21.69
CA SER A 658 4.29 26.73 -22.68
C SER A 658 4.56 26.16 -24.08
N ASP A 659 4.47 27.00 -25.12
CA ASP A 659 4.79 26.61 -26.50
C ASP A 659 6.30 26.56 -26.81
N ARG A 660 7.16 26.59 -25.78
CA ARG A 660 8.62 26.50 -25.92
C ARG A 660 9.07 25.20 -26.59
N VAL A 661 8.37 24.11 -26.30
CA VAL A 661 8.66 22.77 -26.83
C VAL A 661 7.63 22.40 -27.88
N GLU A 662 8.05 22.11 -29.10
CA GLU A 662 7.14 21.58 -30.12
C GLU A 662 6.74 20.14 -29.76
N LEU A 663 5.43 19.88 -29.67
CA LEU A 663 4.88 18.58 -29.31
C LEU A 663 4.29 17.90 -30.55
N PRO A 664 4.59 16.60 -30.79
CA PRO A 664 3.86 15.79 -31.76
C PRO A 664 2.35 15.84 -31.52
N GLU A 665 1.55 15.82 -32.60
CA GLU A 665 0.09 15.95 -32.52
C GLU A 665 -0.55 14.89 -31.61
N GLU A 666 -0.03 13.67 -31.64
CA GLU A 666 -0.51 12.55 -30.82
C GLU A 666 -0.41 12.81 -29.30
N ILE A 667 0.61 13.55 -28.87
CA ILE A 667 0.86 13.83 -27.44
C ILE A 667 0.43 15.23 -27.03
N ARG A 668 -0.14 16.02 -27.95
CA ARG A 668 -0.46 17.45 -27.74
C ARG A 668 -1.33 17.71 -26.51
N ARG A 669 -2.08 16.71 -26.03
CA ARG A 669 -2.86 16.78 -24.79
C ARG A 669 -2.05 17.12 -23.53
N VAL A 670 -0.74 16.90 -23.51
CA VAL A 670 0.12 17.28 -22.37
C VAL A 670 0.40 18.78 -22.34
N ARG A 671 0.08 19.53 -23.40
CA ARG A 671 0.10 20.99 -23.38
C ARG A 671 -1.05 21.48 -22.49
N THR A 672 -0.69 22.11 -21.39
CA THR A 672 -1.62 22.82 -20.52
C THR A 672 -1.10 24.23 -20.25
N GLY A 673 -1.89 25.07 -19.59
CA GLY A 673 -1.42 26.33 -19.02
C GLY A 673 -1.20 26.18 -17.51
N GLY A 674 -0.51 27.14 -16.90
CA GLY A 674 -0.29 27.16 -15.46
C GLY A 674 0.96 27.94 -15.10
N ASP A 675 1.16 28.16 -13.80
CA ASP A 675 2.40 28.71 -13.29
C ASP A 675 3.40 27.57 -13.01
N PRO A 676 4.52 27.47 -13.76
CA PRO A 676 5.47 26.38 -13.64
C PRO A 676 6.05 26.22 -12.25
N VAL A 677 6.32 27.33 -11.55
CA VAL A 677 7.05 27.27 -10.27
C VAL A 677 6.21 26.67 -9.15
N LEU A 678 4.86 26.70 -9.27
CA LEU A 678 3.97 26.07 -8.29
C LEU A 678 4.18 24.56 -8.17
N SER A 679 4.63 23.87 -9.22
CA SER A 679 4.99 22.45 -9.12
C SER A 679 6.16 22.19 -8.17
N ILE A 680 7.07 23.15 -8.00
CA ILE A 680 8.15 23.05 -7.00
C ILE A 680 7.66 23.53 -5.64
N PHE A 681 7.00 24.69 -5.58
CA PHE A 681 6.56 25.25 -4.31
C PHE A 681 5.49 24.39 -3.62
N THR A 682 4.49 23.92 -4.35
CA THR A 682 3.41 23.10 -3.80
C THR A 682 3.80 21.63 -3.72
N ASP A 683 4.21 20.99 -4.81
CA ASP A 683 4.33 19.52 -4.82
C ASP A 683 5.64 19.03 -4.17
N VAL A 684 6.69 19.87 -4.17
CA VAL A 684 7.99 19.53 -3.57
C VAL A 684 8.19 20.19 -2.21
N PHE A 685 8.11 21.51 -2.11
CA PHE A 685 8.43 22.20 -0.85
C PHE A 685 7.31 21.99 0.17
N ASP A 686 6.09 22.37 -0.17
CA ASP A 686 4.97 22.36 0.76
C ASP A 686 4.40 20.95 1.00
N SER A 687 4.39 20.09 -0.02
CA SER A 687 3.80 18.75 0.09
C SER A 687 4.78 17.64 0.45
N PHE A 688 6.09 17.93 0.51
CA PHE A 688 7.11 16.92 0.83
C PHE A 688 8.21 17.43 1.78
N PHE A 689 9.00 18.46 1.42
CA PHE A 689 10.08 18.95 2.29
C PHE A 689 9.59 19.55 3.60
N ARG A 690 8.38 20.13 3.60
CA ARG A 690 7.67 20.59 4.81
C ARG A 690 7.58 19.51 5.88
N PHE A 691 7.55 18.24 5.49
CA PHE A 691 7.51 17.10 6.39
C PHE A 691 8.89 16.51 6.63
N LEU A 692 9.74 16.42 5.59
CA LEU A 692 11.07 15.82 5.71
C LEU A 692 11.99 16.60 6.66
N ALA A 693 12.04 17.93 6.55
CA ALA A 693 12.92 18.76 7.39
C ALA A 693 12.59 18.59 8.89
N PRO A 694 11.33 18.77 9.34
CA PRO A 694 10.98 18.55 10.74
C PRO A 694 11.23 17.14 11.27
N LEU A 695 11.09 16.11 10.42
CA LEU A 695 11.37 14.72 10.82
C LEU A 695 12.86 14.47 11.08
N LEU A 696 13.76 15.11 10.33
CA LEU A 696 15.20 15.03 10.55
C LEU A 696 15.63 15.88 11.76
N ASP A 697 15.02 17.06 11.92
CA ASP A 697 15.27 17.97 13.05
C ASP A 697 14.86 17.34 14.38
N ALA A 698 13.66 16.74 14.46
CA ALA A 698 13.14 16.08 15.66
C ALA A 698 13.97 14.86 16.12
N GLU A 699 14.75 14.26 15.22
CA GLU A 699 15.70 13.17 15.54
C GLU A 699 17.15 13.66 15.72
N GLU A 700 17.37 14.98 15.73
CA GLU A 700 18.68 15.63 15.82
C GLU A 700 19.67 15.13 14.75
N VAL A 701 19.16 14.78 13.56
CA VAL A 701 19.99 14.30 12.43
C VAL A 701 20.42 15.47 11.55
N LEU A 702 19.52 16.38 11.23
CA LEU A 702 19.81 17.59 10.45
C LEU A 702 18.79 18.65 10.81
N GLY A 703 19.25 19.82 11.25
CA GLY A 703 18.37 20.89 11.68
C GLY A 703 17.60 21.53 10.51
N GLU A 704 16.40 22.07 10.77
CA GLU A 704 15.64 22.78 9.71
C GLU A 704 16.42 23.99 9.17
N ASP A 705 17.17 24.68 10.03
CA ASP A 705 17.98 25.83 9.65
C ASP A 705 19.20 25.47 8.78
N ASP A 706 19.62 24.20 8.76
CA ASP A 706 20.67 23.69 7.86
C ASP A 706 20.08 23.08 6.58
N PHE A 707 18.89 22.48 6.66
CA PHE A 707 18.21 21.84 5.54
C PHE A 707 18.01 22.80 4.36
N TRP A 708 17.42 23.97 4.59
CA TRP A 708 17.07 24.93 3.52
C TRP A 708 18.28 25.61 2.87
N PRO A 709 19.35 25.98 3.60
CA PRO A 709 20.62 26.38 2.98
C PRO A 709 21.20 25.33 2.02
N ILE A 710 21.10 24.04 2.34
CA ILE A 710 21.57 22.99 1.42
C ILE A 710 20.71 22.97 0.15
N VAL A 711 19.38 23.07 0.27
CA VAL A 711 18.48 23.21 -0.90
C VAL A 711 18.86 24.42 -1.75
N CYS A 712 19.08 25.58 -1.11
CA CYS A 712 19.51 26.81 -1.77
C CYS A 712 20.83 26.61 -2.53
N GLN A 713 21.83 26.01 -1.87
CA GLN A 713 23.14 25.73 -2.46
C GLN A 713 23.04 24.82 -3.68
N ARG A 714 22.21 23.77 -3.64
CA ARG A 714 22.04 22.85 -4.78
C ARG A 714 21.42 23.56 -5.99
N LEU A 715 20.39 24.38 -5.77
CA LEU A 715 19.73 25.13 -6.84
C LEU A 715 20.64 26.20 -7.46
N LEU A 716 21.39 26.94 -6.65
CA LEU A 716 22.38 27.91 -7.15
C LEU A 716 23.57 27.22 -7.83
N GLY A 717 23.94 26.02 -7.36
CA GLY A 717 24.92 25.14 -7.99
C GLY A 717 24.48 24.75 -9.41
N TYR A 718 23.24 24.29 -9.58
CA TYR A 718 22.64 24.02 -10.89
C TYR A 718 22.72 25.25 -11.80
N ARG A 719 22.23 26.41 -11.33
CA ARG A 719 22.26 27.67 -12.09
C ARG A 719 23.66 28.04 -12.55
N SER A 720 24.67 27.82 -11.71
CA SER A 720 26.07 28.15 -11.99
C SER A 720 26.72 27.15 -12.95
N ALA A 721 26.39 25.86 -12.83
CA ALA A 721 26.92 24.79 -13.66
C ALA A 721 26.39 24.83 -15.11
N TYR A 722 25.15 25.33 -15.30
CA TYR A 722 24.49 25.35 -16.59
C TYR A 722 24.07 26.77 -17.02
N PRO A 723 25.04 27.63 -17.39
CA PRO A 723 24.79 29.04 -17.71
C PRO A 723 23.84 29.25 -18.89
N LEU A 724 23.70 28.25 -19.78
CA LEU A 724 22.73 28.28 -20.88
C LEU A 724 21.27 28.40 -20.38
N PHE A 725 20.95 27.82 -19.23
CA PHE A 725 19.61 27.82 -18.64
C PHE A 725 19.47 28.81 -17.48
N ALA A 726 20.49 29.64 -17.20
CA ALA A 726 20.49 30.52 -16.03
C ALA A 726 19.41 31.60 -16.10
N GLU A 727 19.17 32.18 -17.28
CA GLU A 727 18.11 33.18 -17.45
C GLU A 727 16.71 32.56 -17.27
N ASP A 728 16.51 31.35 -17.78
CA ASP A 728 15.27 30.60 -17.57
C ASP A 728 15.05 30.23 -16.11
N PHE A 729 16.10 29.75 -15.46
CA PHE A 729 16.09 29.48 -14.03
C PHE A 729 15.74 30.73 -13.22
N ASP A 730 16.32 31.89 -13.55
CA ASP A 730 16.02 33.16 -12.86
C ASP A 730 14.56 33.59 -13.08
N ARG A 731 14.00 33.33 -14.27
CA ARG A 731 12.58 33.59 -14.57
C ARG A 731 11.62 32.75 -13.75
N LEU A 732 12.02 31.56 -13.28
CA LEU A 732 11.19 30.74 -12.39
C LEU A 732 10.91 31.43 -11.05
N GLY A 733 11.77 32.35 -10.60
CA GLY A 733 11.53 33.09 -9.37
C GLY A 733 11.59 32.23 -8.10
N LEU A 734 12.39 31.15 -8.08
CA LEU A 734 12.48 30.23 -6.93
C LEU A 734 12.88 30.91 -5.59
N PHE A 735 13.45 32.11 -5.63
CA PHE A 735 13.91 32.88 -4.46
C PHE A 735 13.04 34.11 -4.13
N VAL A 736 11.78 34.16 -4.60
CA VAL A 736 10.80 35.18 -4.16
C VAL A 736 10.58 35.09 -2.64
N GLN A 737 10.14 36.18 -2.01
CA GLN A 737 9.98 36.25 -0.56
C GLN A 737 8.86 35.33 -0.03
N ALA A 738 7.80 35.16 -0.80
CA ALA A 738 6.66 34.34 -0.46
C ALA A 738 6.01 33.78 -1.73
N PHE A 739 5.25 32.68 -1.59
CA PHE A 739 4.50 32.07 -2.68
C PHE A 739 3.09 31.65 -2.23
N PRO A 740 2.12 31.50 -3.15
CA PRO A 740 0.74 31.14 -2.79
C PRO A 740 0.65 29.80 -2.05
N LEU A 741 -0.10 29.77 -0.94
CA LEU A 741 -0.42 28.55 -0.20
C LEU A 741 -1.54 27.80 -0.94
N SER A 742 -1.21 26.67 -1.60
CA SER A 742 -2.18 25.79 -2.24
C SER A 742 -2.69 24.75 -1.24
N CYS A 743 -4.00 24.70 -1.03
CA CYS A 743 -4.61 23.97 0.08
C CYS A 743 -5.25 22.65 -0.37
N LEU A 744 -4.57 21.52 -0.12
CA LEU A 744 -5.00 20.20 -0.58
C LEU A 744 -6.27 19.71 0.14
N ASN A 745 -6.34 19.82 1.47
CA ASN A 745 -7.53 19.40 2.21
C ASN A 745 -8.74 20.24 1.82
N ARG A 746 -8.60 21.56 1.63
CA ARG A 746 -9.69 22.40 1.11
C ARG A 746 -10.28 21.86 -0.19
N LEU A 747 -9.46 21.31 -1.09
CA LEU A 747 -9.96 20.71 -2.33
C LEU A 747 -10.85 19.50 -2.04
N GLN A 748 -10.39 18.58 -1.18
CA GLN A 748 -11.15 17.38 -0.80
C GLN A 748 -12.42 17.75 -0.03
N LEU A 749 -12.33 18.66 0.94
CA LEU A 749 -13.46 19.14 1.74
C LEU A 749 -14.52 19.81 0.84
N ARG A 750 -14.09 20.57 -0.19
CA ARG A 750 -14.99 21.20 -1.16
C ARG A 750 -15.64 20.21 -2.11
N ASN A 751 -15.00 19.09 -2.45
CA ASN A 751 -15.61 18.02 -3.24
C ASN A 751 -14.84 16.70 -3.08
N ASN A 752 -15.35 15.82 -2.22
CA ASN A 752 -14.71 14.54 -1.92
C ASN A 752 -15.13 13.41 -2.87
N GLN A 753 -15.89 13.68 -3.93
CA GLN A 753 -16.23 12.69 -4.96
C GLN A 753 -15.50 12.95 -6.27
N GLN A 754 -15.24 14.23 -6.57
CA GLN A 754 -14.49 14.69 -7.73
C GLN A 754 -13.76 15.98 -7.39
N MET A 755 -12.59 15.84 -6.78
CA MET A 755 -11.82 16.96 -6.20
C MET A 755 -11.41 18.02 -7.22
N LEU A 756 -11.02 17.57 -8.43
CA LEU A 756 -10.64 18.43 -9.54
C LEU A 756 -11.35 17.98 -10.82
N ASN A 757 -11.64 18.96 -11.69
CA ASN A 757 -11.96 18.68 -13.08
C ASN A 757 -10.67 18.37 -13.83
N LEU A 758 -10.52 17.14 -14.34
CA LEU A 758 -9.32 16.74 -15.07
C LEU A 758 -9.13 17.49 -16.39
N ALA A 759 -10.17 18.15 -16.91
CA ALA A 759 -10.08 19.02 -18.09
C ALA A 759 -9.60 20.45 -17.77
N ASP A 760 -9.57 20.84 -16.49
CA ASP A 760 -9.08 22.14 -16.00
C ASP A 760 -8.54 21.97 -14.58
N GLN A 761 -7.35 21.38 -14.48
CA GLN A 761 -6.71 21.08 -13.20
C GLN A 761 -6.28 22.36 -12.47
N SER A 762 -5.85 23.39 -13.21
CA SER A 762 -5.40 24.68 -12.66
C SER A 762 -6.52 25.56 -12.12
N GLY A 763 -7.69 25.59 -12.78
CA GLY A 763 -8.84 26.41 -12.35
C GLY A 763 -9.52 25.92 -11.07
N GLY A 764 -9.22 24.69 -10.65
CA GLY A 764 -9.79 24.07 -9.45
C GLY A 764 -9.03 24.35 -8.14
N LEU A 765 -7.80 24.87 -8.19
CA LEU A 765 -6.93 25.08 -7.03
C LEU A 765 -7.54 26.07 -6.03
N LEU A 766 -7.28 25.86 -4.74
CA LEU A 766 -7.77 26.70 -3.64
C LEU A 766 -6.58 27.25 -2.87
N TYR A 767 -6.54 28.58 -2.72
CA TYR A 767 -5.45 29.27 -2.06
C TYR A 767 -5.88 29.92 -0.75
N ALA A 768 -4.97 30.00 0.23
CA ALA A 768 -5.20 30.66 1.50
C ALA A 768 -4.08 31.65 1.85
N GLY A 769 -3.91 32.70 1.01
CA GLY A 769 -2.83 33.68 1.14
C GLY A 769 -1.48 33.10 0.72
N GLU A 770 -0.39 33.58 1.32
CA GLU A 770 0.97 33.18 0.96
C GLU A 770 1.73 32.51 2.12
N LEU A 771 2.70 31.67 1.78
CA LEU A 771 3.72 31.12 2.66
C LEU A 771 5.04 31.87 2.47
N GLU A 772 5.75 32.14 3.57
CA GLU A 772 7.12 32.63 3.49
C GLU A 772 8.02 31.56 2.86
N ASN A 773 8.81 31.97 1.88
CA ASN A 773 9.69 31.07 1.15
C ASN A 773 10.96 30.80 1.99
N PRO A 774 11.21 29.55 2.41
CA PRO A 774 12.40 29.25 3.20
C PRO A 774 13.71 29.55 2.46
N LEU A 775 13.73 29.47 1.12
CA LEU A 775 14.91 29.81 0.32
C LEU A 775 15.27 31.29 0.38
N ALA A 776 14.29 32.18 0.51
CA ALA A 776 14.56 33.62 0.58
C ALA A 776 15.37 33.97 1.84
N SER A 777 15.00 33.37 2.97
CA SER A 777 15.73 33.55 4.23
C SER A 777 17.09 32.84 4.23
N ALA A 778 17.18 31.64 3.66
CA ALA A 778 18.45 30.91 3.54
C ALA A 778 19.45 31.68 2.66
N LEU A 779 18.99 32.29 1.57
CA LEU A 779 19.83 33.12 0.70
C LEU A 779 20.41 34.35 1.42
N VAL A 780 19.66 34.92 2.38
CA VAL A 780 20.16 36.02 3.21
C VAL A 780 21.19 35.50 4.21
N ALA A 781 20.96 34.35 4.84
CA ALA A 781 21.90 33.75 5.79
C ALA A 781 23.24 33.33 5.15
N MET A 782 23.24 33.02 3.85
CA MET A 782 24.45 32.66 3.09
C MET A 782 25.29 33.87 2.64
N LYS A 783 24.76 35.10 2.73
CA LYS A 783 25.45 36.35 2.35
C LYS A 783 26.03 37.03 3.57
#